data_AF-A0A947KXK6-F1
#
_entry.id   AF-A0A947KXK6-F1
#
_cell.length_a   1.000
_cell.length_b   1.000
_cell.length_c   1.000
_cell.angle_alpha   90.00
_cell.angle_beta   90.00
_cell.angle_gamma   90.00
#
_symmetry.space_group_name_H-M   'P 1'
#
loop_
_entity.id
_entity.type
_entity.pdbx_description
1 polymer ?
#
loop_
_entity_poly.entity_id
_entity_poly.type
_entity_poly.pdbx_seq_one_letter_code
_entity_poly.pdbx_strand_id
1 'polypeptide(L)'
;MDNYFKKIPSFILGMSLVATVSSASDGELQKVMKARGLTENDVIRAAKTYNPTGVKDEFVVFSSGGQSGQVIVYGVPSMRILKYIAVFTPEPWQGYGYDVDSLKVLRQGNIRGREINWGDTHHPAISEKDGKYDGKWLAINDKANPRIAIIDLEDFETKQIVVNPVFKSAHGGAFFTQNSEFIIEAAQYAAPFDNEYHPIDEYKETYRGGVTLWKFDTKKGRILEKDSFTLELPPYMQDLSDSGKGVSDGWGFTNSFNTEMYTGGIEVGMPPNEAGMSRNDTDFLHVYNWKKLAELAKHKENVQIVNGHKIIPMDIAVKHDTLFLIPEPKSPHGVDVSPDGEYITVCGKLDTHASVFKWSKIQNLIKNKKYIGKDPYGIPILDMKSSLHGQVELGLGPLHNQYSPVDGEIYTSLYVDSQIVKWNYKTLKVLDKENVHYNVGHLCGMEGKSADPQGKYIISLNKLAIDRFQNVGPLHPQNHQLIDISGKTMDLLVDMPLPLGEPHQAVAIRAEKLHPHVRYTMGTNSKTGEQHIGKTLAGQERIERNGNKVTVYSTLVRSHINPERITVNVGDEVTIHMTNLERAQDETHGFTVDHYDVHASLEPGETTTLQFTADIEGVFPYYCTEFCSALHLEMMGYLMVKDPNKKYVSAQKLKMSTMTPAELKAEYDKTVAVNDATDAVIQSVVKFLKDNHFDKHKVVADLVTDAFDQYGQIPAQKKLANEAAKAGDLEKAILFENMIWQLMVKTADVGIRAKDALVRLIATKQSAAVQNGERAFGEGGCGGCHVIGKVSSGPDLTGVLQRHENGEQWVKNFIMKPEAMYEEPYVKGMIDYFNLKMPNQHMSEKETKDIIEYLKWIDENANLF
;
A
#
# COMPACT_ATOMS: atom_id res chain seq x y z
N MET A 1 -24.32 -82.66 46.09
CA MET A 1 -24.39 -81.62 47.15
C MET A 1 -23.77 -80.36 46.58
N ASP A 2 -24.38 -79.24 46.89
CA ASP A 2 -24.38 -77.99 46.11
C ASP A 2 -23.04 -77.33 45.76
N ASN A 3 -23.17 -76.51 44.71
CA ASN A 3 -22.38 -75.34 44.28
C ASN A 3 -21.02 -75.56 43.62
N TYR A 4 -20.89 -75.15 42.35
CA TYR A 4 -20.29 -73.86 41.95
C TYR A 4 -20.01 -73.77 40.42
N PHE A 5 -20.10 -72.53 39.90
CA PHE A 5 -19.38 -71.93 38.77
C PHE A 5 -19.75 -72.19 37.27
N LYS A 6 -20.15 -71.08 36.63
CA LYS A 6 -19.61 -70.42 35.40
C LYS A 6 -19.70 -71.08 33.99
N LYS A 7 -20.05 -70.19 33.03
CA LYS A 7 -19.78 -70.12 31.56
C LYS A 7 -20.85 -70.69 30.57
N ILE A 8 -21.44 -69.76 29.78
CA ILE A 8 -21.54 -69.65 28.29
C ILE A 8 -20.99 -70.87 27.50
N PRO A 9 -21.53 -71.35 26.34
CA PRO A 9 -22.19 -70.60 25.23
C PRO A 9 -23.38 -71.29 24.51
N SER A 10 -24.03 -70.57 23.58
CA SER A 10 -24.37 -71.16 22.27
C SER A 10 -24.47 -70.10 21.18
N PHE A 11 -23.81 -70.40 20.08
CA PHE A 11 -23.59 -69.63 18.86
C PHE A 11 -24.09 -70.51 17.69
N ILE A 12 -24.46 -69.87 16.57
CA ILE A 12 -24.55 -70.38 15.18
C ILE A 12 -25.88 -71.00 14.70
N LEU A 13 -26.59 -70.24 13.84
CA LEU A 13 -26.85 -70.48 12.40
C LEU A 13 -27.65 -69.25 11.88
N GLY A 14 -27.36 -68.54 10.80
CA GLY A 14 -26.47 -68.77 9.67
C GLY A 14 -27.23 -68.65 8.32
N MET A 15 -26.97 -67.55 7.58
CA MET A 15 -27.22 -67.32 6.13
C MET A 15 -28.68 -67.01 5.69
N SER A 16 -29.01 -66.06 4.82
CA SER A 16 -28.29 -65.35 3.75
C SER A 16 -29.08 -64.13 3.27
N LEU A 17 -28.48 -62.94 3.24
CA LEU A 17 -28.86 -61.85 2.31
C LEU A 17 -27.67 -60.90 2.14
N VAL A 18 -26.69 -61.36 1.35
CA VAL A 18 -25.71 -60.50 0.71
C VAL A 18 -26.29 -60.15 -0.66
N ALA A 19 -26.58 -58.87 -0.88
CA ALA A 19 -26.65 -58.25 -2.20
C ALA A 19 -26.32 -56.75 -2.07
N THR A 20 -25.02 -56.48 -2.09
CA THR A 20 -24.40 -55.33 -2.77
C THR A 20 -25.00 -53.93 -2.57
N VAL A 21 -24.51 -53.21 -1.56
CA VAL A 21 -24.10 -51.79 -1.72
C VAL A 21 -22.79 -51.56 -0.97
N SER A 22 -21.76 -52.31 -1.34
CA SER A 22 -20.36 -52.04 -0.97
C SER A 22 -19.54 -52.08 -2.25
N SER A 23 -19.50 -50.96 -2.97
CA SER A 23 -18.52 -50.68 -4.06
C SER A 23 -18.76 -49.32 -4.75
N ALA A 24 -18.76 -48.22 -3.98
CA ALA A 24 -18.62 -46.89 -4.60
C ALA A 24 -17.75 -45.89 -3.81
N SER A 25 -17.20 -46.28 -2.66
CA SER A 25 -16.40 -45.39 -1.82
C SER A 25 -15.06 -46.00 -1.35
N ASP A 26 -14.42 -46.81 -2.21
CA ASP A 26 -12.98 -46.59 -2.48
C ASP A 26 -12.88 -45.27 -3.31
N GLY A 27 -13.60 -44.19 -2.98
CA GLY A 27 -13.30 -43.29 -1.87
C GLY A 27 -12.38 -42.27 -2.49
N GLU A 28 -12.92 -41.29 -3.21
CA GLU A 28 -12.17 -40.40 -4.11
C GLU A 28 -10.86 -39.86 -3.48
N LEU A 29 -10.87 -39.60 -2.17
CA LEU A 29 -9.69 -39.27 -1.38
C LEU A 29 -8.56 -40.32 -1.48
N GLN A 30 -8.85 -41.61 -1.31
CA GLN A 30 -7.86 -42.69 -1.45
C GLN A 30 -7.31 -42.79 -2.87
N LYS A 31 -8.15 -42.56 -3.90
CA LYS A 31 -7.67 -42.49 -5.30
C LYS A 31 -6.72 -41.33 -5.49
N VAL A 32 -7.04 -40.15 -4.97
CA VAL A 32 -6.18 -38.96 -5.03
C VAL A 32 -4.87 -39.20 -4.27
N MET A 33 -4.94 -39.72 -3.04
CA MET A 33 -3.75 -40.07 -2.25
C MET A 33 -2.85 -41.04 -3.00
N LYS A 34 -3.41 -42.11 -3.56
CA LYS A 34 -2.65 -43.09 -4.35
C LYS A 34 -2.07 -42.48 -5.62
N ALA A 35 -2.83 -41.69 -6.36
CA ALA A 35 -2.38 -41.06 -7.60
C ALA A 35 -1.25 -40.04 -7.37
N ARG A 36 -1.26 -39.36 -6.22
CA ARG A 36 -0.26 -38.36 -5.84
C ARG A 36 0.84 -38.89 -4.92
N GLY A 37 0.76 -40.14 -4.47
CA GLY A 37 1.71 -40.73 -3.52
C GLY A 37 1.66 -40.12 -2.11
N LEU A 38 0.50 -39.63 -1.66
CA LEU A 38 0.33 -38.96 -0.37
C LEU A 38 0.10 -39.96 0.77
N THR A 39 0.71 -39.68 1.92
CA THR A 39 0.42 -40.34 3.20
C THR A 39 -0.79 -39.72 3.90
N GLU A 40 -1.32 -40.38 4.93
CA GLU A 40 -2.40 -39.81 5.76
C GLU A 40 -1.95 -38.51 6.46
N ASN A 41 -0.69 -38.45 6.91
CA ASN A 41 -0.13 -37.24 7.53
C ASN A 41 -0.05 -36.08 6.54
N ASP A 42 0.28 -36.32 5.27
CA ASP A 42 0.29 -35.27 4.25
C ASP A 42 -1.11 -34.69 4.06
N VAL A 43 -2.14 -35.54 4.09
CA VAL A 43 -3.55 -35.09 4.01
C VAL A 43 -3.95 -34.31 5.26
N ILE A 44 -3.55 -34.73 6.45
CA ILE A 44 -3.82 -34.00 7.70
C ILE A 44 -3.14 -32.63 7.68
N ARG A 45 -1.86 -32.56 7.30
CA ARG A 45 -1.10 -31.30 7.19
C ARG A 45 -1.73 -30.36 6.19
N ALA A 46 -2.10 -30.86 5.01
CA ALA A 46 -2.83 -30.10 4.01
C ALA A 46 -4.18 -29.60 4.56
N ALA A 47 -4.92 -30.41 5.31
CA ALA A 47 -6.19 -30.01 5.91
C ALA A 47 -6.02 -28.94 7.01
N LYS A 48 -4.90 -28.94 7.74
CA LYS A 48 -4.58 -27.93 8.76
C LYS A 48 -4.27 -26.54 8.18
N THR A 49 -3.84 -26.48 6.92
CA THR A 49 -3.49 -25.23 6.23
C THR A 49 -4.50 -24.83 5.16
N TYR A 50 -5.43 -25.72 4.80
CA TYR A 50 -6.42 -25.43 3.78
C TYR A 50 -7.57 -24.58 4.32
N ASN A 51 -7.68 -23.35 3.82
CA ASN A 51 -8.87 -22.52 3.96
C ASN A 51 -9.68 -22.55 2.65
N PRO A 52 -10.93 -23.05 2.65
CA PRO A 52 -11.77 -23.04 1.46
C PRO A 52 -12.17 -21.62 1.06
N THR A 53 -12.70 -21.48 -0.17
CA THR A 53 -13.16 -20.18 -0.69
C THR A 53 -14.07 -19.45 0.29
N GLY A 54 -13.77 -18.17 0.54
CA GLY A 54 -14.51 -17.30 1.46
C GLY A 54 -14.08 -17.42 2.93
N VAL A 55 -13.28 -18.42 3.31
CA VAL A 55 -12.72 -18.52 4.66
C VAL A 55 -11.46 -17.68 4.78
N LYS A 56 -11.48 -16.78 5.77
CA LYS A 56 -10.38 -15.85 6.07
C LYS A 56 -9.39 -16.50 7.04
N ASP A 57 -8.14 -16.08 6.91
CA ASP A 57 -7.05 -16.48 7.80
C ASP A 57 -7.21 -15.89 9.21
N GLU A 58 -6.68 -16.59 10.22
CA GLU A 58 -6.77 -16.22 11.63
C GLU A 58 -5.76 -15.12 11.98
N PHE A 59 -4.59 -15.16 11.34
CA PHE A 59 -3.53 -14.17 11.49
C PHE A 59 -3.10 -13.62 10.14
N VAL A 60 -2.60 -12.39 10.17
CA VAL A 60 -1.92 -11.73 9.05
C VAL A 60 -0.47 -11.53 9.46
N VAL A 61 0.45 -11.84 8.54
CA VAL A 61 1.89 -11.70 8.71
C VAL A 61 2.40 -10.60 7.81
N PHE A 62 3.22 -9.72 8.37
CA PHE A 62 4.00 -8.70 7.67
C PHE A 62 5.46 -9.13 7.68
N SER A 63 5.98 -9.47 6.51
CA SER A 63 7.35 -9.92 6.32
C SER A 63 8.14 -8.86 5.57
N SER A 64 9.41 -8.67 5.93
CA SER A 64 10.33 -7.92 5.07
C SER A 64 10.40 -8.58 3.68
N GLY A 65 10.61 -7.78 2.64
CA GLY A 65 10.96 -8.25 1.30
C GLY A 65 12.47 -8.37 1.06
N GLY A 66 13.28 -8.14 2.10
CA GLY A 66 14.73 -8.06 1.98
C GLY A 66 15.15 -6.98 0.98
N GLN A 67 16.04 -7.37 0.07
CA GLN A 67 16.69 -6.53 -0.94
C GLN A 67 15.71 -6.04 -2.02
N SER A 68 14.46 -6.48 -2.00
CA SER A 68 13.44 -5.97 -2.89
C SER A 68 12.94 -4.58 -2.46
N GLY A 69 12.97 -4.30 -1.15
CA GLY A 69 12.58 -3.00 -0.58
C GLY A 69 11.09 -2.86 -0.24
N GLN A 70 10.27 -3.91 -0.38
CA GLN A 70 8.84 -3.94 -0.05
C GLN A 70 8.56 -4.67 1.28
N VAL A 71 7.30 -4.69 1.69
CA VAL A 71 6.76 -5.60 2.73
C VAL A 71 5.81 -6.61 2.07
N ILE A 72 5.96 -7.88 2.42
CA ILE A 72 5.11 -8.99 1.96
C ILE A 72 4.05 -9.27 3.03
N VAL A 73 2.78 -9.32 2.63
CA VAL A 73 1.65 -9.60 3.52
C VAL A 73 1.04 -10.95 3.16
N TYR A 74 0.92 -11.86 4.12
CA TYR A 74 0.30 -13.17 3.90
C TYR A 74 -0.55 -13.66 5.08
N GLY A 75 -1.50 -14.55 4.81
CA GLY A 75 -2.41 -15.10 5.82
C GLY A 75 -1.89 -16.40 6.45
N VAL A 76 -2.26 -16.67 7.70
CA VAL A 76 -1.99 -17.93 8.42
C VAL A 76 -3.32 -18.50 8.94
N PRO A 77 -3.61 -19.81 8.75
CA PRO A 77 -2.68 -20.87 8.37
C PRO A 77 -2.54 -21.15 6.86
N SER A 78 -3.20 -20.40 5.99
CA SER A 78 -3.19 -20.72 4.55
C SER A 78 -1.86 -20.48 3.85
N MET A 79 -1.01 -19.62 4.42
CA MET A 79 0.27 -19.20 3.84
C MET A 79 0.10 -18.57 2.45
N ARG A 80 -1.06 -17.98 2.16
CA ARG A 80 -1.33 -17.28 0.89
C ARG A 80 -0.86 -15.84 1.00
N ILE A 81 -0.09 -15.40 0.02
CA ILE A 81 0.26 -13.98 -0.14
C ILE A 81 -1.02 -13.21 -0.47
N LEU A 82 -1.28 -12.16 0.30
CA LEU A 82 -2.45 -11.31 0.20
C LEU A 82 -2.13 -9.95 -0.45
N LYS A 83 -0.95 -9.39 -0.18
CA LYS A 83 -0.54 -8.07 -0.68
C LYS A 83 0.98 -7.91 -0.65
N TYR A 84 1.51 -7.09 -1.56
CA TYR A 84 2.81 -6.44 -1.40
C TYR A 84 2.58 -4.97 -1.10
N ILE A 85 3.34 -4.41 -0.16
CA ILE A 85 3.29 -2.98 0.18
C ILE A 85 4.57 -2.35 -0.35
N ALA A 86 4.45 -1.42 -1.29
CA ALA A 86 5.57 -0.62 -1.75
C ALA A 86 6.11 0.29 -0.64
N VAL A 87 7.43 0.34 -0.50
CA VAL A 87 8.10 1.13 0.55
C VAL A 87 9.30 1.90 -0.02
N PHE A 88 10.43 1.22 -0.24
CA PHE A 88 11.70 1.86 -0.58
C PHE A 88 12.07 1.78 -2.07
N THR A 89 11.25 1.07 -2.85
CA THR A 89 11.43 0.81 -4.28
C THR A 89 10.15 1.24 -5.00
N PRO A 90 10.24 1.89 -6.18
CA PRO A 90 9.08 2.08 -7.04
C PRO A 90 8.38 0.75 -7.34
N GLU A 91 7.05 0.74 -7.29
CA GLU A 91 6.24 -0.45 -7.52
C GLU A 91 5.21 -0.14 -8.61
N PRO A 92 5.51 -0.49 -9.88
CA PRO A 92 4.74 -0.02 -11.01
C PRO A 92 3.29 -0.49 -10.96
N TRP A 93 2.97 -1.72 -10.55
CA TRP A 93 1.57 -2.15 -10.52
C TRP A 93 0.72 -1.39 -9.48
N GLN A 94 1.34 -0.80 -8.45
CA GLN A 94 0.65 0.04 -7.46
C GLN A 94 0.65 1.53 -7.82
N GLY A 95 1.29 1.93 -8.93
CA GLY A 95 1.56 3.35 -9.23
C GLY A 95 2.58 4.02 -8.29
N TYR A 96 3.11 3.31 -7.29
CA TYR A 96 3.96 3.89 -6.26
C TYR A 96 5.34 4.26 -6.82
N GLY A 97 5.74 5.51 -6.62
CA GLY A 97 6.96 6.09 -7.17
C GLY A 97 6.81 6.70 -8.56
N TYR A 98 5.59 6.70 -9.13
CA TYR A 98 5.30 7.27 -10.45
C TYR A 98 4.35 8.47 -10.36
N ASP A 99 3.36 8.42 -9.45
CA ASP A 99 2.55 9.59 -9.15
C ASP A 99 3.27 10.60 -8.24
N VAL A 100 2.81 11.85 -8.27
CA VAL A 100 3.46 12.97 -7.57
C VAL A 100 3.56 12.73 -6.06
N ASP A 101 2.51 12.19 -5.44
CA ASP A 101 2.43 12.06 -3.99
C ASP A 101 3.23 10.86 -3.49
N SER A 102 3.15 9.71 -4.16
CA SER A 102 3.97 8.54 -3.82
C SER A 102 5.45 8.78 -4.10
N LEU A 103 5.79 9.42 -5.23
CA LEU A 103 7.16 9.81 -5.53
C LEU A 103 7.68 10.79 -4.47
N LYS A 104 6.85 11.73 -4.01
CA LYS A 104 7.23 12.63 -2.91
C LYS A 104 7.53 11.86 -1.63
N VAL A 105 6.76 10.83 -1.27
CA VAL A 105 7.05 9.97 -0.12
C VAL A 105 8.38 9.23 -0.32
N LEU A 106 8.57 8.59 -1.48
CA LEU A 106 9.82 7.89 -1.81
C LEU A 106 11.04 8.81 -1.72
N ARG A 107 10.91 10.06 -2.20
CA ARG A 107 11.98 11.07 -2.22
C ARG A 107 12.30 11.64 -0.83
N GLN A 108 11.45 11.44 0.19
CA GLN A 108 11.85 11.70 1.59
C GLN A 108 13.04 10.82 1.99
N GLY A 109 13.19 9.65 1.36
CA GLY A 109 14.31 8.74 1.55
C GLY A 109 15.59 9.11 0.79
N ASN A 110 15.67 10.27 0.14
CA ASN A 110 16.88 10.69 -0.57
C ASN A 110 18.00 11.03 0.41
N ILE A 111 19.21 10.54 0.12
CA ILE A 111 20.37 10.71 1.01
C ILE A 111 21.37 11.64 0.34
N ARG A 112 21.71 12.75 1.03
CA ARG A 112 22.72 13.73 0.57
C ARG A 112 22.47 14.23 -0.87
N GLY A 113 21.20 14.47 -1.22
CA GLY A 113 20.79 14.95 -2.55
C GLY A 113 20.77 13.88 -3.64
N ARG A 114 20.99 12.60 -3.30
CA ARG A 114 20.91 11.48 -4.24
C ARG A 114 19.58 10.77 -4.13
N GLU A 115 19.03 10.42 -5.28
CA GLU A 115 17.85 9.56 -5.37
C GLU A 115 18.20 8.12 -4.99
N ILE A 116 17.38 7.53 -4.11
CA ILE A 116 17.52 6.15 -3.65
C ILE A 116 16.26 5.39 -4.05
N ASN A 117 16.40 4.45 -4.99
CA ASN A 117 15.28 3.75 -5.63
C ASN A 117 15.23 2.25 -5.32
N TRP A 118 16.03 1.78 -4.37
CA TRP A 118 15.97 0.41 -3.85
C TRP A 118 16.19 0.44 -2.33
N GLY A 119 15.87 -0.65 -1.64
CA GLY A 119 16.13 -0.79 -0.22
C GLY A 119 16.29 -2.25 0.20
N ASP A 120 16.83 -2.44 1.39
CA ASP A 120 17.06 -3.74 2.00
C ASP A 120 16.31 -3.83 3.33
N THR A 121 15.03 -4.19 3.23
CA THR A 121 14.10 -4.23 4.37
C THR A 121 14.45 -5.34 5.34
N HIS A 122 14.51 -5.04 6.65
CA HIS A 122 14.90 -6.06 7.64
C HIS A 122 13.80 -6.37 8.65
N HIS A 123 13.48 -5.44 9.56
CA HIS A 123 12.64 -5.73 10.72
C HIS A 123 11.33 -4.93 10.69
N PRO A 124 10.23 -5.55 10.22
CA PRO A 124 8.92 -4.98 10.42
C PRO A 124 8.56 -5.05 11.91
N ALA A 125 7.92 -4.01 12.44
CA ALA A 125 7.34 -4.00 13.79
C ALA A 125 6.00 -3.28 13.80
N ILE A 126 5.06 -3.81 14.57
CA ILE A 126 3.70 -3.25 14.71
C ILE A 126 3.68 -2.36 15.95
N SER A 127 2.94 -1.25 15.88
CA SER A 127 2.72 -0.39 17.04
C SER A 127 2.05 -1.14 18.19
N GLU A 128 2.48 -0.80 19.40
CA GLU A 128 2.05 -1.38 20.66
C GLU A 128 1.35 -0.35 21.56
N LYS A 129 0.38 -0.87 22.32
CA LYS A 129 -0.20 -0.24 23.51
C LYS A 129 -0.17 -1.25 24.66
N ASP A 130 0.39 -0.86 25.80
CA ASP A 130 0.61 -1.76 26.95
C ASP A 130 1.37 -3.04 26.53
N GLY A 131 2.27 -2.91 25.55
CA GLY A 131 3.09 -4.01 25.02
C GLY A 131 2.37 -4.91 24.04
N LYS A 132 1.10 -4.62 23.70
CA LYS A 132 0.27 -5.44 22.82
C LYS A 132 0.07 -4.75 21.48
N TYR A 133 0.18 -5.50 20.39
CA TYR A 133 -0.06 -4.95 19.06
C TYR A 133 -1.47 -4.37 18.93
N ASP A 134 -1.55 -3.14 18.43
CA ASP A 134 -2.78 -2.38 18.27
C ASP A 134 -3.34 -2.39 16.84
N GLY A 135 -2.55 -2.90 15.88
CA GLY A 135 -2.96 -3.05 14.48
C GLY A 135 -3.05 -1.75 13.68
N LYS A 136 -2.41 -0.66 14.14
CA LYS A 136 -2.51 0.66 13.50
C LYS A 136 -1.36 1.02 12.58
N TRP A 137 -0.12 0.87 13.06
CA TRP A 137 1.06 1.32 12.34
C TRP A 137 2.04 0.16 12.21
N LEU A 138 2.72 0.11 11.07
CA LEU A 138 3.86 -0.75 10.84
C LEU A 138 5.08 0.11 10.55
N ALA A 139 6.17 -0.11 11.28
CA ALA A 139 7.47 0.45 10.97
C ALA A 139 8.34 -0.59 10.28
N ILE A 140 9.17 -0.18 9.33
CA ILE A 140 10.14 -1.04 8.66
C ILE A 140 11.41 -0.24 8.35
N ASN A 141 12.59 -0.80 8.64
CA ASN A 141 13.87 -0.17 8.33
C ASN A 141 14.42 -0.60 6.97
N ASP A 142 15.29 0.22 6.40
CA ASP A 142 16.20 -0.12 5.32
C ASP A 142 17.63 -0.16 5.85
N LYS A 143 18.30 -1.31 5.69
CA LYS A 143 19.69 -1.48 6.10
C LYS A 143 20.70 -0.81 5.20
N ALA A 144 20.51 -0.97 3.89
CA ALA A 144 21.49 -0.52 2.89
C ALA A 144 21.60 1.00 2.88
N ASN A 145 20.48 1.69 3.08
CA ASN A 145 20.41 3.14 3.19
C ASN A 145 19.62 3.43 4.46
N PRO A 146 20.25 3.88 5.57
CA PRO A 146 19.64 3.87 6.90
C PRO A 146 18.42 4.79 6.94
N ARG A 147 17.25 4.18 6.75
CA ARG A 147 15.93 4.81 6.62
C ARG A 147 14.91 4.02 7.41
N ILE A 148 13.86 4.69 7.88
CA ILE A 148 12.67 4.04 8.43
C ILE A 148 11.45 4.52 7.67
N ALA A 149 10.58 3.60 7.30
CA ALA A 149 9.27 3.90 6.77
C ALA A 149 8.17 3.62 7.79
N ILE A 150 7.12 4.43 7.75
CA ILE A 150 5.87 4.21 8.49
C ILE A 150 4.76 3.89 7.49
N ILE A 151 4.08 2.78 7.73
CA ILE A 151 2.95 2.28 6.96
C ILE A 151 1.71 2.33 7.86
N ASP A 152 0.61 2.83 7.30
CA ASP A 152 -0.71 2.80 7.94
C ASP A 152 -1.39 1.47 7.64
N LEU A 153 -1.87 0.78 8.66
CA LEU A 153 -2.55 -0.51 8.51
C LEU A 153 -4.07 -0.37 8.30
N GLU A 154 -4.60 0.87 8.33
CA GLU A 154 -5.98 1.14 7.90
C GLU A 154 -6.12 1.12 6.37
N ASP A 155 -5.05 1.34 5.60
CA ASP A 155 -5.10 1.26 4.13
C ASP A 155 -3.88 0.60 3.47
N PHE A 156 -2.91 0.14 4.26
CA PHE A 156 -1.72 -0.59 3.82
C PHE A 156 -0.81 0.24 2.91
N GLU A 157 -0.73 1.56 3.16
CA GLU A 157 0.07 2.50 2.38
C GLU A 157 1.25 3.06 3.18
N THR A 158 2.40 3.22 2.51
CA THR A 158 3.57 3.91 3.07
C THR A 158 3.28 5.41 3.13
N LYS A 159 3.40 5.97 4.34
CA LYS A 159 3.00 7.34 4.63
C LYS A 159 4.15 8.31 4.86
N GLN A 160 5.29 7.79 5.29
CA GLN A 160 6.48 8.57 5.60
C GLN A 160 7.71 7.71 5.44
N ILE A 161 8.79 8.30 4.94
CA ILE A 161 10.14 7.77 5.04
C ILE A 161 11.00 8.83 5.73
N VAL A 162 11.81 8.44 6.70
CA VAL A 162 12.83 9.29 7.32
C VAL A 162 14.21 8.69 7.08
N VAL A 163 15.21 9.56 6.90
CA VAL A 163 16.61 9.16 6.74
C VAL A 163 17.31 9.37 8.07
N ASN A 164 18.06 8.38 8.53
CA ASN A 164 18.95 8.57 9.67
C ASN A 164 20.12 9.49 9.27
N PRO A 165 20.28 10.65 9.91
CA PRO A 165 21.25 11.66 9.48
C PRO A 165 22.70 11.33 9.90
N VAL A 166 22.92 10.36 10.78
CA VAL A 166 24.26 10.03 11.30
C VAL A 166 24.72 8.63 10.96
N PHE A 167 23.82 7.64 10.94
CA PHE A 167 24.20 6.28 10.55
C PHE A 167 24.48 6.17 9.05
N LYS A 168 25.31 5.20 8.68
CA LYS A 168 25.56 4.80 7.28
C LYS A 168 25.00 3.41 6.95
N SER A 169 24.63 2.65 7.98
CA SER A 169 24.00 1.33 7.90
C SER A 169 23.19 1.12 9.17
N ALA A 170 21.92 0.73 9.06
CA ALA A 170 21.03 0.51 10.20
C ALA A 170 20.41 -0.89 10.18
N HIS A 171 20.58 -1.67 11.24
CA HIS A 171 20.08 -3.05 11.29
C HIS A 171 19.12 -3.26 12.46
N GLY A 172 19.57 -3.09 13.70
CA GLY A 172 18.80 -3.45 14.91
C GLY A 172 17.62 -2.54 15.22
N GLY A 173 16.58 -2.60 14.39
CA GLY A 173 15.37 -1.79 14.36
C GLY A 173 14.56 -2.12 13.12
N ALA A 174 13.30 -1.71 12.97
CA ALA A 174 12.62 -0.60 13.64
C ALA A 174 11.64 -1.09 14.73
N PHE A 175 12.06 -1.18 16.00
CA PHE A 175 11.23 -1.74 17.09
C PHE A 175 10.52 -0.67 17.92
N PHE A 176 9.21 -0.78 18.11
CA PHE A 176 8.46 0.14 18.97
C PHE A 176 8.79 -0.07 20.46
N THR A 177 8.71 1.01 21.25
CA THR A 177 8.60 0.89 22.71
C THR A 177 7.19 0.41 23.10
N GLN A 178 7.02 -0.08 24.33
CA GLN A 178 5.77 -0.68 24.83
C GLN A 178 4.47 0.09 24.49
N ASN A 179 4.53 1.42 24.42
CA ASN A 179 3.40 2.30 24.11
C ASN A 179 3.60 3.10 22.81
N SER A 180 4.51 2.65 21.95
CA SER A 180 4.89 3.29 20.69
C SER A 180 5.29 4.75 20.84
N GLU A 181 5.91 5.11 21.98
CA GLU A 181 6.36 6.48 22.21
C GLU A 181 7.60 6.81 21.38
N PHE A 182 8.40 5.78 21.11
CA PHE A 182 9.61 5.82 20.29
C PHE A 182 9.74 4.55 19.45
N ILE A 183 10.54 4.64 18.38
CA ILE A 183 11.02 3.52 17.59
C ILE A 183 12.54 3.44 17.76
N ILE A 184 13.06 2.25 18.04
CA ILE A 184 14.48 1.94 18.24
C ILE A 184 15.09 1.50 16.92
N GLU A 185 16.22 2.11 16.55
CA GLU A 185 17.04 1.76 15.40
C GLU A 185 18.52 1.79 15.76
N ALA A 186 19.26 0.71 15.51
CA ALA A 186 20.68 0.60 15.84
C ALA A 186 21.57 0.56 14.58
N ALA A 187 22.76 1.16 14.68
CA ALA A 187 23.78 1.13 13.63
C ALA A 187 24.42 -0.25 13.53
N GLN A 188 24.48 -0.85 12.34
CA GLN A 188 25.17 -2.15 12.22
C GLN A 188 26.67 -2.00 12.13
N TYR A 189 27.12 -1.25 11.13
CA TYR A 189 28.54 -1.02 10.91
C TYR A 189 28.91 0.36 11.42
N ALA A 190 29.86 0.41 12.34
CA ALA A 190 30.33 1.69 12.87
C ALA A 190 30.90 2.54 11.75
N ALA A 191 30.58 3.83 11.79
CA ALA A 191 31.06 4.84 10.86
C ALA A 191 31.11 6.19 11.58
N PRO A 192 31.86 7.18 11.07
CA PRO A 192 31.78 8.54 11.58
C PRO A 192 30.34 9.07 11.47
N PHE A 193 29.86 9.72 12.53
CA PHE A 193 28.52 10.33 12.55
C PHE A 193 28.41 11.54 11.63
N ASP A 194 29.50 12.27 11.41
CA ASP A 194 29.54 13.34 10.42
C ASP A 194 29.55 12.79 8.97
N ASN A 195 29.70 13.67 7.99
CA ASN A 195 29.74 13.30 6.57
C ASN A 195 31.13 13.53 5.96
N GLU A 196 32.14 13.72 6.80
CA GLU A 196 33.52 13.96 6.40
C GLU A 196 34.30 12.66 6.25
N TYR A 197 35.48 12.76 5.64
CA TYR A 197 36.40 11.64 5.53
C TYR A 197 37.21 11.48 6.82
N HIS A 198 37.31 10.25 7.31
CA HIS A 198 38.19 9.85 8.40
C HIS A 198 39.00 8.62 7.98
N PRO A 199 40.30 8.56 8.28
CA PRO A 199 41.13 7.40 7.95
C PRO A 199 40.77 6.20 8.83
N ILE A 200 40.90 4.98 8.29
CA ILE A 200 40.57 3.76 9.03
C ILE A 200 41.49 3.51 10.24
N ASP A 201 42.71 4.07 10.22
CA ASP A 201 43.65 4.01 11.36
C ASP A 201 43.13 4.75 12.60
N GLU A 202 42.14 5.65 12.43
CA GLU A 202 41.47 6.39 13.51
C GLU A 202 40.13 5.75 13.91
N TYR A 203 39.91 4.46 13.58
CA TYR A 203 38.64 3.77 13.83
C TYR A 203 38.15 3.89 15.29
N LYS A 204 39.06 3.83 16.26
CA LYS A 204 38.68 3.93 17.68
C LYS A 204 38.31 5.36 18.08
N GLU A 205 38.93 6.33 17.43
CA GLU A 205 38.84 7.75 17.76
C GLU A 205 37.62 8.40 17.11
N THR A 206 37.31 8.07 15.85
CA THR A 206 36.34 8.81 15.02
C THR A 206 35.10 8.02 14.59
N TYR A 207 35.18 6.69 14.54
CA TYR A 207 34.02 5.86 14.15
C TYR A 207 33.14 5.60 15.37
N ARG A 208 31.82 5.52 15.18
CA ARG A 208 30.87 5.27 16.27
C ARG A 208 29.78 4.30 15.86
N GLY A 209 29.37 3.48 16.82
CA GLY A 209 28.08 2.80 16.81
C GLY A 209 27.02 3.70 17.45
N GLY A 210 25.78 3.25 17.51
CA GLY A 210 24.74 4.03 18.16
C GLY A 210 23.36 3.41 18.10
N VAL A 211 22.46 3.98 18.90
CA VAL A 211 21.02 3.68 18.86
C VAL A 211 20.23 4.97 18.73
N THR A 212 19.48 5.11 17.64
CA THR A 212 18.54 6.20 17.42
C THR A 212 17.18 5.85 18.03
N LEU A 213 16.64 6.80 18.78
CA LEU A 213 15.29 6.78 19.34
C LEU A 213 14.45 7.79 18.56
N TRP A 214 13.66 7.28 17.63
CA TRP A 214 12.76 8.07 16.81
C TRP A 214 11.47 8.36 17.57
N LYS A 215 11.23 9.62 17.93
CA LYS A 215 9.98 10.01 18.59
C LYS A 215 8.81 9.75 17.64
N PHE A 216 7.80 9.03 18.10
CA PHE A 216 6.63 8.71 17.29
C PHE A 216 5.36 9.36 17.86
N ASP A 217 4.54 9.93 16.98
CA ASP A 217 3.21 10.45 17.28
C ASP A 217 2.17 9.43 16.81
N THR A 218 1.65 8.63 17.73
CA THR A 218 0.68 7.57 17.45
C THR A 218 -0.67 8.06 16.95
N LYS A 219 -0.99 9.36 17.14
CA LYS A 219 -2.23 9.95 16.63
C LYS A 219 -2.09 10.38 15.19
N LYS A 220 -0.92 10.88 14.80
CA LYS A 220 -0.63 11.29 13.42
C LYS A 220 -0.06 10.16 12.56
N GLY A 221 0.48 9.12 13.19
CA GLY A 221 1.20 8.05 12.50
C GLY A 221 2.48 8.55 11.84
N ARG A 222 3.27 9.37 12.55
CA ARG A 222 4.48 10.00 12.00
C ARG A 222 5.62 10.05 13.01
N ILE A 223 6.83 9.91 12.51
CA ILE A 223 8.07 10.19 13.23
C ILE A 223 8.26 11.71 13.32
N LEU A 224 8.60 12.18 14.52
CA LEU A 224 8.94 13.57 14.84
C LEU A 224 10.46 13.72 14.90
N GLU A 225 11.10 13.93 13.76
CA GLU A 225 12.58 13.94 13.62
C GLU A 225 13.28 14.92 14.57
N LYS A 226 12.70 16.10 14.83
CA LYS A 226 13.28 17.13 15.72
C LYS A 226 13.27 16.74 17.21
N ASP A 227 12.36 15.86 17.59
CA ASP A 227 12.21 15.35 18.96
C ASP A 227 12.89 13.97 19.13
N SER A 228 13.52 13.48 18.06
CA SER A 228 14.31 12.26 18.03
C SER A 228 15.77 12.54 18.39
N PHE A 229 16.48 11.52 18.84
CA PHE A 229 17.89 11.62 19.23
C PHE A 229 18.61 10.29 19.08
N THR A 230 19.94 10.34 19.01
CA THR A 230 20.82 9.15 19.00
C THR A 230 21.60 9.07 20.31
N LEU A 231 21.65 7.90 20.91
CA LEU A 231 22.64 7.54 21.93
C LEU A 231 23.93 7.13 21.22
N GLU A 232 25.03 7.85 21.46
CA GLU A 232 26.35 7.47 21.00
C GLU A 232 26.80 6.17 21.71
N LEU A 233 27.36 5.23 20.94
CA LEU A 233 27.97 4.01 21.46
C LEU A 233 29.40 3.87 20.92
N PRO A 234 30.24 3.03 21.55
CA PRO A 234 31.56 2.70 21.02
C PRO A 234 31.47 2.17 19.58
N PRO A 235 32.57 2.16 18.79
CA PRO A 235 32.61 1.59 17.44
C PRO A 235 32.56 0.05 17.41
N TYR A 236 31.75 -0.53 18.29
CA TYR A 236 31.24 -1.89 18.17
C TYR A 236 30.14 -1.91 17.11
N MET A 237 29.88 -3.08 16.53
CA MET A 237 28.85 -3.26 15.51
C MET A 237 27.57 -3.75 16.19
N GLN A 238 26.54 -2.91 16.30
CA GLN A 238 25.28 -3.33 16.94
C GLN A 238 24.50 -4.25 16.00
N ASP A 239 23.70 -5.16 16.55
CA ASP A 239 23.01 -6.14 15.72
C ASP A 239 21.50 -6.09 15.86
N LEU A 240 20.92 -6.62 16.93
CA LEU A 240 19.48 -6.60 17.16
C LEU A 240 19.14 -5.81 18.43
N SER A 241 17.94 -5.24 18.45
CA SER A 241 17.40 -4.51 19.60
C SER A 241 16.04 -5.06 20.00
N ASP A 242 15.68 -4.90 21.27
CA ASP A 242 14.29 -5.00 21.73
C ASP A 242 14.04 -3.98 22.85
N SER A 243 12.81 -3.48 22.92
CA SER A 243 12.37 -2.58 23.97
C SER A 243 11.89 -3.36 25.18
N GLY A 244 12.18 -2.82 26.36
CA GLY A 244 11.68 -3.35 27.63
C GLY A 244 10.16 -3.29 27.69
N LYS A 245 9.57 -4.29 28.33
CA LYS A 245 8.12 -4.47 28.51
C LYS A 245 7.83 -4.67 30.00
N GLY A 246 6.59 -4.51 30.43
CA GLY A 246 6.17 -4.75 31.82
C GLY A 246 7.12 -4.13 32.85
N VAL A 247 7.86 -4.98 33.58
CA VAL A 247 8.78 -4.55 34.64
C VAL A 247 10.06 -3.86 34.13
N SER A 248 10.41 -4.03 32.85
CA SER A 248 11.56 -3.41 32.20
C SER A 248 11.19 -2.23 31.28
N ASP A 249 9.92 -1.79 31.25
CA ASP A 249 9.51 -0.59 30.51
C ASP A 249 10.39 0.62 30.86
N GLY A 250 10.69 1.44 29.84
CA GLY A 250 11.64 2.55 29.92
C GLY A 250 13.11 2.18 29.65
N TRP A 251 13.40 0.90 29.42
CA TRP A 251 14.73 0.41 29.05
C TRP A 251 14.74 -0.22 27.65
N GLY A 252 15.93 -0.28 27.05
CA GLY A 252 16.18 -0.95 25.77
C GLY A 252 17.45 -1.80 25.87
N PHE A 253 17.48 -2.84 25.04
CA PHE A 253 18.54 -3.84 25.01
C PHE A 253 19.01 -3.99 23.57
N THR A 254 20.30 -3.78 23.31
CA THR A 254 20.89 -3.88 21.97
C THR A 254 22.21 -4.62 22.06
N ASN A 255 22.30 -5.79 21.45
CA ASN A 255 23.56 -6.55 21.45
C ASN A 255 24.51 -6.05 20.36
N SER A 256 25.74 -6.55 20.40
CA SER A 256 26.79 -6.17 19.45
C SER A 256 27.73 -7.33 19.14
N PHE A 257 28.45 -7.19 18.04
CA PHE A 257 29.61 -7.98 17.66
C PHE A 257 30.76 -7.05 17.28
N ASN A 258 31.92 -7.64 16.99
CA ASN A 258 33.14 -6.89 16.66
C ASN A 258 33.54 -5.90 17.79
N THR A 259 33.42 -6.33 19.05
CA THR A 259 33.98 -5.58 20.19
C THR A 259 35.51 -5.48 20.15
N GLU A 260 36.14 -6.33 19.32
CA GLU A 260 37.53 -6.26 18.90
C GLU A 260 37.87 -4.96 18.18
N MET A 261 36.87 -4.27 17.61
CA MET A 261 37.03 -3.09 16.75
C MET A 261 37.96 -3.40 15.57
N TYR A 262 37.80 -4.58 14.97
CA TYR A 262 38.58 -5.03 13.84
C TYR A 262 38.01 -4.52 12.52
N THR A 263 38.88 -4.11 11.61
CA THR A 263 38.52 -3.42 10.36
C THR A 263 38.94 -4.16 9.09
N GLY A 264 39.56 -5.34 9.21
CA GLY A 264 40.05 -6.11 8.07
C GLY A 264 41.39 -5.63 7.52
N GLY A 265 41.72 -6.05 6.30
CA GLY A 265 42.98 -5.71 5.62
C GLY A 265 43.67 -6.89 4.92
N ILE A 266 42.90 -7.77 4.26
CA ILE A 266 43.43 -8.99 3.59
C ILE A 266 44.50 -8.61 2.57
N GLU A 267 44.29 -7.52 1.85
CA GLU A 267 45.17 -6.96 0.83
C GLU A 267 46.52 -6.48 1.39
N VAL A 268 46.58 -6.19 2.69
CA VAL A 268 47.82 -5.85 3.42
C VAL A 268 48.29 -6.99 4.34
N GLY A 269 47.76 -8.21 4.16
CA GLY A 269 48.19 -9.43 4.86
C GLY A 269 47.56 -9.65 6.23
N MET A 270 46.52 -8.91 6.60
CA MET A 270 45.77 -9.13 7.84
C MET A 270 44.72 -10.25 7.68
N PRO A 271 44.29 -10.90 8.78
CA PRO A 271 43.18 -11.85 8.73
C PRO A 271 41.90 -11.27 8.08
N PRO A 272 41.07 -12.11 7.46
CA PRO A 272 39.78 -11.68 6.95
C PRO A 272 38.84 -11.21 8.08
N ASN A 273 37.82 -10.42 7.74
CA ASN A 273 36.96 -9.75 8.73
C ASN A 273 36.30 -10.73 9.69
N GLU A 274 35.70 -11.81 9.18
CA GLU A 274 35.01 -12.80 10.01
C GLU A 274 35.93 -13.43 11.06
N ALA A 275 37.20 -13.67 10.72
CA ALA A 275 38.18 -14.22 11.66
C ALA A 275 38.61 -13.17 12.69
N GLY A 276 38.80 -11.91 12.28
CA GLY A 276 39.29 -10.86 13.17
C GLY A 276 38.22 -10.24 14.08
N MET A 277 36.96 -10.22 13.65
CA MET A 277 35.79 -9.72 14.39
C MET A 277 35.17 -10.77 15.34
N SER A 278 35.75 -11.98 15.39
CA SER A 278 35.28 -13.08 16.24
C SER A 278 36.43 -13.68 17.07
N ARG A 279 37.39 -12.87 17.49
CA ARG A 279 38.53 -13.31 18.32
C ARG A 279 38.19 -13.32 19.80
N ASN A 280 37.38 -12.38 20.26
CA ASN A 280 36.95 -12.31 21.66
C ASN A 280 36.01 -13.49 21.97
N ASP A 281 36.03 -13.96 23.21
CA ASP A 281 35.09 -14.99 23.68
C ASP A 281 33.70 -14.42 23.95
N THR A 282 33.62 -13.10 24.18
CA THR A 282 32.39 -12.37 24.45
C THR A 282 32.39 -11.01 23.76
N ASP A 283 31.22 -10.59 23.31
CA ASP A 283 30.89 -9.22 22.94
C ASP A 283 30.00 -8.59 24.03
N PHE A 284 29.20 -7.57 23.72
CA PHE A 284 28.39 -6.86 24.72
C PHE A 284 26.90 -6.70 24.37
N LEU A 285 26.07 -6.90 25.39
CA LEU A 285 24.73 -6.32 25.50
C LEU A 285 24.82 -4.87 25.98
N HIS A 286 24.28 -3.94 25.22
CA HIS A 286 24.05 -2.58 25.67
C HIS A 286 22.69 -2.51 26.39
N VAL A 287 22.71 -2.07 27.64
CA VAL A 287 21.52 -1.86 28.46
C VAL A 287 21.37 -0.36 28.71
N TYR A 288 20.33 0.25 28.15
CA TYR A 288 20.13 1.70 28.22
C TYR A 288 18.73 2.12 28.63
N ASN A 289 18.63 3.24 29.34
CA ASN A 289 17.35 3.80 29.77
C ASN A 289 16.88 4.86 28.78
N TRP A 290 16.18 4.45 27.72
CA TRP A 290 15.71 5.35 26.67
C TRP A 290 14.79 6.45 27.20
N LYS A 291 14.01 6.16 28.26
CA LYS A 291 13.05 7.12 28.84
C LYS A 291 13.76 8.28 29.53
N LYS A 292 14.81 8.00 30.31
CA LYS A 292 15.67 9.03 30.90
C LYS A 292 16.47 9.76 29.83
N LEU A 293 17.00 9.05 28.83
CA LEU A 293 17.71 9.66 27.72
C LEU A 293 16.83 10.65 26.95
N ALA A 294 15.55 10.34 26.73
CA ALA A 294 14.59 11.25 26.11
C ALA A 294 14.38 12.55 26.90
N GLU A 295 14.44 12.49 28.24
CA GLU A 295 14.43 13.70 29.07
C GLU A 295 15.74 14.48 28.94
N LEU A 296 16.89 13.79 28.96
CA LEU A 296 18.20 14.42 28.79
C LEU A 296 18.31 15.13 27.43
N ALA A 297 17.78 14.53 26.36
CA ALA A 297 17.81 15.06 24.99
C ALA A 297 17.11 16.43 24.82
N LYS A 298 16.25 16.84 25.77
CA LYS A 298 15.57 18.14 25.75
C LYS A 298 16.51 19.29 26.13
N HIS A 299 17.62 18.98 26.78
CA HIS A 299 18.56 19.95 27.35
C HIS A 299 19.80 20.07 26.47
N LYS A 300 20.12 21.29 26.02
CA LYS A 300 21.21 21.53 25.04
C LYS A 300 22.60 21.17 25.58
N GLU A 301 22.78 21.24 26.89
CA GLU A 301 24.02 20.86 27.58
C GLU A 301 24.31 19.36 27.58
N ASN A 302 23.29 18.53 27.31
CA ASN A 302 23.40 17.07 27.30
C ASN A 302 23.52 16.49 25.89
N VAL A 303 23.46 17.34 24.85
CA VAL A 303 23.46 16.89 23.46
C VAL A 303 24.48 17.63 22.62
N GLN A 304 25.06 16.90 21.68
CA GLN A 304 25.80 17.46 20.56
C GLN A 304 24.91 17.44 19.31
N ILE A 305 25.10 18.39 18.40
CA ILE A 305 24.37 18.41 17.13
C ILE A 305 25.31 17.99 16.00
N VAL A 306 24.99 16.89 15.34
CA VAL A 306 25.72 16.38 14.17
C VAL A 306 24.73 16.20 13.04
N ASN A 307 25.03 16.76 11.85
CA ASN A 307 24.12 16.76 10.69
C ASN A 307 22.68 17.24 11.03
N GLY A 308 22.54 18.18 11.98
CA GLY A 308 21.24 18.69 12.43
C GLY A 308 20.48 17.77 13.42
N HIS A 309 21.07 16.66 13.85
CA HIS A 309 20.48 15.67 14.75
C HIS A 309 21.11 15.68 16.14
N LYS A 310 20.32 15.39 17.16
CA LYS A 310 20.76 15.36 18.57
C LYS A 310 21.46 14.05 18.88
N ILE A 311 22.70 14.13 19.35
CA ILE A 311 23.48 13.02 19.85
C ILE A 311 23.65 13.20 21.36
N ILE A 312 23.29 12.20 22.16
CA ILE A 312 23.65 12.13 23.57
C ILE A 312 25.01 11.42 23.64
N PRO A 313 26.08 12.11 24.07
CA PRO A 313 27.39 11.50 24.18
C PRO A 313 27.46 10.41 25.26
N MET A 314 28.37 9.45 25.10
CA MET A 314 28.53 8.33 26.03
C MET A 314 28.79 8.79 27.48
N ASP A 315 29.61 9.81 27.68
CA ASP A 315 29.97 10.33 29.00
C ASP A 315 28.76 10.94 29.73
N ILE A 316 27.87 11.62 29.01
CA ILE A 316 26.59 12.11 29.54
C ILE A 316 25.70 10.92 29.94
N ALA A 317 25.54 9.91 29.07
CA ALA A 317 24.73 8.74 29.39
C ALA A 317 25.27 7.98 30.63
N VAL A 318 26.59 7.80 30.73
CA VAL A 318 27.24 7.16 31.88
C VAL A 318 27.09 8.00 33.15
N LYS A 319 27.29 9.32 33.06
CA LYS A 319 27.15 10.26 34.20
C LYS A 319 25.75 10.21 34.80
N HIS A 320 24.72 9.96 33.99
CA HIS A 320 23.33 9.91 34.42
C HIS A 320 22.81 8.49 34.73
N ASP A 321 23.70 7.49 34.81
CA ASP A 321 23.37 6.08 35.08
C ASP A 321 22.33 5.53 34.07
N THR A 322 22.50 5.84 32.76
CA THR A 322 21.57 5.42 31.68
C THR A 322 22.15 4.49 30.63
N LEU A 323 23.42 4.10 30.72
CA LEU A 323 24.09 3.19 29.77
C LEU A 323 25.05 2.24 30.50
N PHE A 324 24.91 0.94 30.24
CA PHE A 324 25.69 -0.14 30.83
C PHE A 324 25.97 -1.24 29.80
N LEU A 325 27.01 -2.04 30.06
CA LEU A 325 27.34 -3.21 29.24
C LEU A 325 27.23 -4.51 30.04
N ILE A 326 26.83 -5.60 29.39
CA ILE A 326 26.92 -6.97 29.94
C ILE A 326 27.65 -7.85 28.92
N PRO A 327 28.70 -8.61 29.29
CA PRO A 327 29.36 -9.53 28.36
C PRO A 327 28.43 -10.63 27.83
N GLU A 328 28.55 -10.97 26.54
CA GLU A 328 27.72 -11.97 25.84
C GLU A 328 28.54 -12.88 24.88
N PRO A 329 28.54 -14.20 25.06
CA PRO A 329 29.17 -15.13 24.11
C PRO A 329 28.22 -15.48 22.95
N LYS A 330 28.66 -15.61 21.70
CA LYS A 330 29.85 -15.00 21.08
C LYS A 330 29.44 -14.44 19.72
N SER A 331 29.72 -13.17 19.48
CA SER A 331 29.16 -12.43 18.35
C SER A 331 27.64 -12.64 18.25
N PRO A 332 26.91 -12.38 19.35
CA PRO A 332 25.50 -12.72 19.49
C PRO A 332 24.65 -12.06 18.40
N HIS A 333 23.44 -12.59 18.19
CA HIS A 333 22.54 -12.14 17.12
C HIS A 333 21.17 -11.69 17.63
N GLY A 334 20.24 -12.61 17.90
CA GLY A 334 18.94 -12.26 18.47
C GLY A 334 19.03 -11.86 19.94
N VAL A 335 18.40 -10.73 20.27
CA VAL A 335 18.02 -10.33 21.64
C VAL A 335 16.51 -10.12 21.67
N ASP A 336 15.83 -10.78 22.60
CA ASP A 336 14.38 -10.72 22.71
C ASP A 336 13.97 -10.62 24.20
N VAL A 337 12.99 -9.75 24.51
CA VAL A 337 12.48 -9.49 25.86
C VAL A 337 11.20 -10.28 26.11
N SER A 338 11.11 -10.94 27.27
CA SER A 338 9.94 -11.75 27.63
C SER A 338 8.66 -10.91 27.75
N PRO A 339 7.47 -11.52 27.60
CA PRO A 339 6.20 -10.79 27.65
C PRO A 339 5.97 -10.01 28.96
N ASP A 340 6.49 -10.51 30.08
CA ASP A 340 6.45 -9.83 31.38
C ASP A 340 7.59 -8.81 31.58
N GLY A 341 8.59 -8.84 30.71
CA GLY A 341 9.79 -8.01 30.74
C GLY A 341 10.87 -8.41 31.73
N GLU A 342 10.68 -9.52 32.45
CA GLU A 342 11.60 -9.94 33.51
C GLU A 342 12.83 -10.67 32.99
N TYR A 343 12.78 -11.21 31.78
CA TYR A 343 13.86 -11.98 31.16
C TYR A 343 14.27 -11.40 29.81
N ILE A 344 15.57 -11.42 29.54
CA ILE A 344 16.16 -11.02 28.26
C ILE A 344 16.93 -12.22 27.73
N THR A 345 16.49 -12.78 26.61
CA THR A 345 17.09 -13.97 26.01
C THR A 345 17.96 -13.55 24.83
N VAL A 346 19.24 -13.93 24.86
CA VAL A 346 20.20 -13.64 23.79
C VAL A 346 20.76 -14.92 23.19
N CYS A 347 20.75 -14.98 21.87
CA CYS A 347 21.25 -16.09 21.07
C CYS A 347 22.74 -15.96 20.77
N GLY A 348 23.50 -16.99 21.10
CA GLY A 348 24.96 -16.95 21.07
C GLY A 348 25.62 -17.01 19.70
N LYS A 349 24.89 -17.26 18.59
CA LYS A 349 25.39 -17.41 17.22
C LYS A 349 26.57 -18.37 17.08
N LEU A 350 27.79 -17.89 17.32
CA LEU A 350 29.01 -18.70 17.28
C LEU A 350 29.15 -19.57 18.53
N ASP A 351 28.51 -19.19 19.63
CA ASP A 351 28.32 -20.03 20.82
C ASP A 351 27.02 -20.86 20.69
N THR A 352 27.05 -22.10 21.17
CA THR A 352 25.93 -23.05 21.06
C THR A 352 24.79 -22.81 22.05
N HIS A 353 24.94 -21.83 22.94
CA HIS A 353 23.97 -21.54 24.00
C HIS A 353 23.06 -20.36 23.66
N ALA A 354 21.89 -20.37 24.29
CA ALA A 354 21.14 -19.16 24.56
C ALA A 354 21.40 -18.71 26.01
N SER A 355 21.61 -17.41 26.20
CA SER A 355 21.79 -16.77 27.49
C SER A 355 20.50 -16.10 27.95
N VAL A 356 20.05 -16.41 29.16
CA VAL A 356 18.85 -15.79 29.75
C VAL A 356 19.29 -14.88 30.88
N PHE A 357 19.20 -13.57 30.68
CA PHE A 357 19.41 -12.57 31.72
C PHE A 357 18.11 -12.29 32.49
N LYS A 358 18.25 -11.81 33.73
CA LYS A 358 17.10 -11.47 34.57
C LYS A 358 17.10 -9.99 34.93
N TRP A 359 16.04 -9.27 34.56
CA TRP A 359 15.92 -7.83 34.73
C TRP A 359 16.08 -7.40 36.19
N SER A 360 15.39 -8.05 37.13
CA SER A 360 15.53 -7.74 38.56
C SER A 360 16.97 -7.86 39.08
N LYS A 361 17.80 -8.74 38.51
CA LYS A 361 19.22 -8.85 38.84
C LYS A 361 20.03 -7.71 38.25
N ILE A 362 19.83 -7.39 36.97
CA ILE A 362 20.46 -6.25 36.29
C ILE A 362 20.15 -4.95 37.04
N GLN A 363 18.88 -4.70 37.33
CA GLN A 363 18.43 -3.52 38.06
C GLN A 363 19.09 -3.41 39.44
N ASN A 364 19.26 -4.55 40.14
CA ASN A 364 19.94 -4.58 41.43
C ASN A 364 21.44 -4.25 41.33
N LEU A 365 22.12 -4.68 40.26
CA LEU A 365 23.53 -4.31 40.02
C LEU A 365 23.66 -2.81 39.75
N ILE A 366 22.80 -2.26 38.88
CA ILE A 366 22.76 -0.83 38.55
C ILE A 366 22.48 0.00 39.81
N LYS A 367 21.42 -0.32 40.56
CA LYS A 367 21.02 0.41 41.78
C LYS A 367 22.13 0.45 42.84
N ASN A 368 22.88 -0.63 42.98
CA ASN A 368 23.95 -0.74 43.97
C ASN A 368 25.34 -0.35 43.42
N LYS A 369 25.42 0.11 42.18
CA LYS A 369 26.66 0.46 41.48
C LYS A 369 27.72 -0.66 41.52
N LYS A 370 27.27 -1.90 41.36
CA LYS A 370 28.13 -3.11 41.35
C LYS A 370 28.60 -3.41 39.94
N TYR A 371 29.79 -2.92 39.60
CA TYR A 371 30.40 -3.08 38.28
C TYR A 371 31.70 -3.89 38.40
N ILE A 372 32.01 -4.70 37.39
CA ILE A 372 33.27 -5.48 37.34
C ILE A 372 34.41 -4.71 36.67
N GLY A 373 34.10 -3.59 36.04
CA GLY A 373 35.06 -2.74 35.37
C GLY A 373 34.35 -1.69 34.51
N LYS A 374 35.13 -1.08 33.63
CA LYS A 374 34.64 -0.21 32.57
C LYS A 374 35.26 -0.67 31.26
N ASP A 375 34.55 -0.45 30.17
CA ASP A 375 35.11 -0.63 28.84
C ASP A 375 36.11 0.52 28.52
N PRO A 376 36.84 0.46 27.39
CA PRO A 376 37.79 1.50 27.00
C PRO A 376 37.20 2.91 26.88
N TYR A 377 35.88 3.03 26.69
CA TYR A 377 35.16 4.30 26.56
C TYR A 377 34.50 4.76 27.87
N GLY A 378 34.75 4.04 28.97
CA GLY A 378 34.32 4.42 30.32
C GLY A 378 32.93 3.95 30.73
N ILE A 379 32.28 3.11 29.91
CA ILE A 379 30.94 2.56 30.18
C ILE A 379 31.05 1.47 31.25
N PRO A 380 30.25 1.50 32.32
CA PRO A 380 30.29 0.47 33.36
C PRO A 380 29.85 -0.90 32.86
N ILE A 381 30.63 -1.93 33.21
CA ILE A 381 30.35 -3.32 32.85
C ILE A 381 29.71 -4.02 34.05
N LEU A 382 28.51 -4.57 33.86
CA LEU A 382 27.84 -5.43 34.82
C LEU A 382 28.38 -6.85 34.70
N ASP A 383 28.51 -7.55 35.84
CA ASP A 383 28.93 -8.95 35.85
C ASP A 383 27.90 -9.84 35.14
N MET A 384 28.33 -10.58 34.12
CA MET A 384 27.48 -11.52 33.38
C MET A 384 26.86 -12.55 34.33
N LYS A 385 27.69 -13.21 35.17
CA LYS A 385 27.24 -14.25 36.09
C LYS A 385 26.19 -13.75 37.08
N SER A 386 26.36 -12.53 37.59
CA SER A 386 25.41 -11.90 38.52
C SER A 386 24.15 -11.41 37.82
N SER A 387 24.20 -11.13 36.51
CA SER A 387 23.05 -10.68 35.70
C SER A 387 22.20 -11.84 35.17
N LEU A 388 22.83 -13.01 34.94
CA LEU A 388 22.19 -14.18 34.36
C LEU A 388 21.13 -14.82 35.26
N HIS A 389 20.04 -15.27 34.65
CA HIS A 389 19.21 -16.36 35.16
C HIS A 389 19.90 -17.71 34.92
N GLY A 390 20.41 -17.93 33.71
CA GLY A 390 21.22 -19.08 33.33
C GLY A 390 21.45 -19.17 31.82
N GLN A 391 22.04 -20.27 31.36
CA GLN A 391 22.30 -20.55 29.95
C GLN A 391 21.87 -21.98 29.61
N VAL A 392 21.51 -22.24 28.36
CA VAL A 392 21.15 -23.58 27.86
C VAL A 392 21.84 -23.81 26.53
N GLU A 393 22.53 -24.93 26.39
CA GLU A 393 23.05 -25.39 25.10
C GLU A 393 21.87 -25.85 24.23
N LEU A 394 21.67 -25.19 23.09
CA LEU A 394 20.55 -25.49 22.17
C LEU A 394 21.02 -26.29 20.97
N GLY A 395 22.20 -26.00 20.43
CA GLY A 395 22.74 -26.60 19.21
C GLY A 395 23.60 -25.59 18.44
N LEU A 396 23.96 -25.92 17.20
CA LEU A 396 24.85 -25.08 16.39
C LEU A 396 24.09 -23.92 15.73
N GLY A 397 24.56 -22.70 15.98
CA GLY A 397 24.07 -21.48 15.35
C GLY A 397 22.75 -20.93 15.90
N PRO A 398 22.53 -20.79 17.22
CA PRO A 398 21.35 -20.14 17.74
C PRO A 398 21.27 -18.68 17.26
N LEU A 399 20.18 -18.29 16.59
CA LEU A 399 20.04 -16.96 16.00
C LEU A 399 18.92 -16.12 16.62
N HIS A 400 17.65 -16.56 16.63
CA HIS A 400 16.52 -15.72 17.09
C HIS A 400 15.52 -16.46 17.94
N ASN A 401 14.82 -15.72 18.81
CA ASN A 401 13.79 -16.27 19.66
C ASN A 401 12.38 -15.76 19.32
N GLN A 402 11.37 -16.57 19.68
CA GLN A 402 9.96 -16.18 19.68
C GLN A 402 9.28 -16.78 20.92
N TYR A 403 8.50 -15.98 21.66
CA TYR A 403 7.79 -16.47 22.84
C TYR A 403 6.47 -17.14 22.47
N SER A 404 6.11 -18.14 23.28
CA SER A 404 4.85 -18.89 23.18
C SER A 404 3.76 -18.25 24.05
N PRO A 405 2.46 -18.48 23.78
CA PRO A 405 1.38 -18.24 24.75
C PRO A 405 1.52 -19.07 26.04
N VAL A 406 2.36 -20.11 26.05
CA VAL A 406 2.62 -20.94 27.23
C VAL A 406 3.71 -20.31 28.10
N ASP A 407 3.41 -20.08 29.39
CA ASP A 407 4.37 -19.45 30.30
C ASP A 407 5.71 -20.20 30.38
N GLY A 408 6.79 -19.46 30.21
CA GLY A 408 8.16 -19.99 30.25
C GLY A 408 8.61 -20.71 28.98
N GLU A 409 7.74 -20.89 27.97
CA GLU A 409 8.07 -21.56 26.71
C GLU A 409 8.54 -20.56 25.64
N ILE A 410 9.56 -20.96 24.89
CA ILE A 410 10.20 -20.15 23.85
C ILE A 410 10.73 -21.06 22.73
N TYR A 411 10.83 -20.51 21.53
CA TYR A 411 11.39 -21.17 20.36
C TYR A 411 12.63 -20.45 19.89
N THR A 412 13.68 -21.18 19.50
CA THR A 412 14.92 -20.61 18.99
C THR A 412 15.32 -21.28 17.68
N SER A 413 15.75 -20.48 16.70
CA SER A 413 16.30 -20.97 15.44
C SER A 413 17.76 -21.40 15.57
N LEU A 414 18.12 -22.52 14.94
CA LEU A 414 19.49 -23.01 14.81
C LEU A 414 19.91 -23.02 13.35
N TYR A 415 20.72 -22.05 12.95
CA TYR A 415 21.12 -21.84 11.56
C TYR A 415 21.93 -23.01 10.99
N VAL A 416 22.90 -23.53 11.74
CA VAL A 416 23.82 -24.57 11.25
C VAL A 416 23.15 -25.95 11.31
N ASP A 417 22.47 -26.25 12.42
CA ASP A 417 21.71 -27.51 12.56
C ASP A 417 20.47 -27.54 11.67
N SER A 418 20.02 -26.38 11.15
CA SER A 418 18.80 -26.23 10.37
C SER A 418 17.56 -26.74 11.13
N GLN A 419 17.39 -26.25 12.35
CA GLN A 419 16.36 -26.70 13.28
C GLN A 419 15.67 -25.53 14.02
N ILE A 420 14.46 -25.76 14.49
CA ILE A 420 13.87 -24.99 15.60
C ILE A 420 13.99 -25.81 16.87
N VAL A 421 14.39 -25.17 17.96
CA VAL A 421 14.38 -25.75 19.31
C VAL A 421 13.27 -25.12 20.12
N LYS A 422 12.38 -25.95 20.66
CA LYS A 422 11.40 -25.57 21.68
C LYS A 422 12.01 -25.84 23.05
N TRP A 423 12.04 -24.84 23.93
CA TRP A 423 12.62 -24.99 25.27
C TRP A 423 11.93 -24.08 26.29
N ASN A 424 12.25 -24.29 27.57
CA ASN A 424 11.71 -23.50 28.66
C ASN A 424 12.80 -22.60 29.28
N TYR A 425 12.69 -21.28 29.12
CA TYR A 425 13.71 -20.32 29.56
C TYR A 425 13.72 -20.08 31.07
N LYS A 426 12.62 -20.39 31.77
CA LYS A 426 12.54 -20.28 33.24
C LYS A 426 13.19 -21.47 33.94
N THR A 427 13.00 -22.67 33.40
CA THR A 427 13.53 -23.94 33.97
C THR A 427 14.81 -24.42 33.29
N LEU A 428 15.21 -23.77 32.19
CA LEU A 428 16.43 -24.03 31.43
C LEU A 428 16.48 -25.46 30.85
N LYS A 429 15.38 -25.89 30.20
CA LYS A 429 15.24 -27.25 29.65
C LYS A 429 14.77 -27.24 28.20
N VAL A 430 15.47 -27.99 27.34
CA VAL A 430 15.01 -28.32 25.98
C VAL A 430 13.81 -29.26 26.06
N LEU A 431 12.78 -28.98 25.25
CA LEU A 431 11.52 -29.71 25.23
C LEU A 431 11.33 -30.49 23.93
N ASP A 432 11.71 -29.90 22.79
CA ASP A 432 11.54 -30.52 21.48
C ASP A 432 12.47 -29.87 20.44
N LYS A 433 12.70 -30.56 19.31
CA LYS A 433 13.41 -30.03 18.15
C LYS A 433 12.73 -30.47 16.86
N GLU A 434 12.60 -29.55 15.90
CA GLU A 434 12.04 -29.82 14.57
C GLU A 434 13.01 -29.41 13.48
N ASN A 435 13.18 -30.26 12.47
CA ASN A 435 14.03 -29.97 11.31
C ASN A 435 13.31 -29.00 10.35
N VAL A 436 14.04 -28.00 9.87
CA VAL A 436 13.58 -27.02 8.88
C VAL A 436 14.54 -26.97 7.69
N HIS A 437 14.10 -26.37 6.58
CA HIS A 437 14.71 -26.59 5.27
C HIS A 437 14.89 -25.28 4.48
N TYR A 438 16.10 -24.72 4.42
CA TYR A 438 17.24 -24.97 5.29
C TYR A 438 17.85 -23.65 5.79
N ASN A 439 18.70 -23.77 6.81
CA ASN A 439 19.44 -22.66 7.40
C ASN A 439 18.50 -21.54 7.83
N VAL A 440 17.74 -21.81 8.90
CA VAL A 440 16.78 -20.85 9.45
C VAL A 440 17.48 -19.61 10.00
N GLY A 441 17.00 -18.43 9.59
CA GLY A 441 17.38 -17.15 10.18
C GLY A 441 16.45 -16.82 11.35
N HIS A 442 15.56 -15.84 11.13
CA HIS A 442 14.53 -15.47 12.11
C HIS A 442 13.38 -16.49 12.17
N LEU A 443 12.59 -16.34 13.22
CA LEU A 443 11.30 -16.99 13.39
C LEU A 443 10.20 -15.93 13.46
N CYS A 444 8.96 -16.30 13.16
CA CYS A 444 7.78 -15.48 13.39
C CYS A 444 6.74 -16.28 14.20
N GLY A 445 6.61 -15.94 15.48
CA GLY A 445 5.54 -16.42 16.35
C GLY A 445 4.33 -15.51 16.26
N MET A 446 3.13 -16.06 16.44
CA MET A 446 1.90 -15.25 16.39
C MET A 446 1.86 -14.27 17.56
N GLU A 447 2.02 -12.97 17.29
CA GLU A 447 2.23 -11.92 18.31
C GLU A 447 3.38 -12.21 19.28
N GLY A 448 4.36 -13.03 18.86
CA GLY A 448 5.36 -13.68 19.72
C GLY A 448 6.40 -12.77 20.38
N LYS A 449 6.52 -11.51 19.94
CA LYS A 449 7.39 -10.49 20.55
C LYS A 449 6.63 -9.46 21.39
N SER A 450 5.31 -9.59 21.51
CA SER A 450 4.48 -8.70 22.31
C SER A 450 4.36 -9.17 23.77
N ALA A 451 3.71 -8.37 24.61
CA ALA A 451 3.27 -8.75 25.95
C ALA A 451 2.09 -9.76 25.96
N ASP A 452 1.59 -10.15 24.78
CA ASP A 452 0.48 -11.09 24.58
C ASP A 452 0.79 -12.07 23.41
N PRO A 453 1.80 -12.95 23.52
CA PRO A 453 2.03 -14.02 22.52
C PRO A 453 0.84 -14.96 22.43
N GLN A 454 0.47 -15.35 21.21
CA GLN A 454 -0.79 -16.03 20.92
C GLN A 454 -0.61 -17.14 19.87
N GLY A 455 -1.71 -17.76 19.47
CA GLY A 455 -1.75 -18.70 18.35
C GLY A 455 -1.15 -20.09 18.62
N LYS A 456 -1.22 -20.92 17.58
CA LYS A 456 -0.82 -22.34 17.58
C LYS A 456 0.22 -22.65 16.50
N TYR A 457 0.84 -21.60 15.96
CA TYR A 457 1.77 -21.72 14.85
C TYR A 457 3.04 -20.90 15.11
N ILE A 458 4.15 -21.40 14.55
CA ILE A 458 5.38 -20.64 14.37
C ILE A 458 5.85 -20.80 12.92
N ILE A 459 6.51 -19.78 12.39
CA ILE A 459 7.07 -19.79 11.04
C ILE A 459 8.59 -19.73 11.15
N SER A 460 9.29 -20.61 10.43
CA SER A 460 10.74 -20.47 10.18
C SER A 460 10.99 -19.74 8.87
N LEU A 461 11.91 -18.78 8.89
CA LEU A 461 12.32 -18.01 7.73
C LEU A 461 13.67 -18.56 7.23
N ASN A 462 13.62 -19.52 6.31
CA ASN A 462 14.78 -20.29 5.87
C ASN A 462 15.47 -19.65 4.67
N LYS A 463 16.80 -19.64 4.72
CA LYS A 463 17.64 -18.90 3.77
C LYS A 463 17.95 -19.66 2.50
N LEU A 464 17.97 -20.99 2.57
CA LEU A 464 18.32 -21.84 1.44
C LEU A 464 17.17 -22.81 1.13
N ALA A 465 16.58 -22.71 -0.06
CA ALA A 465 15.53 -23.65 -0.48
C ALA A 465 16.06 -24.93 -1.13
N ILE A 466 17.26 -24.91 -1.72
CA ILE A 466 17.96 -26.08 -2.31
C ILE A 466 17.04 -26.98 -3.17
N ASP A 467 16.46 -28.03 -2.58
CA ASP A 467 15.68 -29.08 -3.22
C ASP A 467 14.17 -29.05 -2.91
N ARG A 468 13.71 -28.03 -2.16
CA ARG A 468 12.31 -27.94 -1.69
C ARG A 468 11.29 -27.62 -2.77
N PHE A 469 11.74 -27.00 -3.87
CA PHE A 469 10.87 -26.53 -4.95
C PHE A 469 11.39 -26.96 -6.32
N GLN A 470 10.53 -26.80 -7.34
CA GLN A 470 10.93 -26.98 -8.73
C GLN A 470 12.13 -26.09 -9.05
N ASN A 471 13.14 -26.64 -9.73
CA ASN A 471 14.30 -25.87 -10.14
C ASN A 471 13.89 -24.82 -11.20
N VAL A 472 14.10 -23.55 -10.88
CA VAL A 472 13.78 -22.38 -11.71
C VAL A 472 15.03 -21.58 -12.12
N GLY A 473 16.22 -22.17 -11.98
CA GLY A 473 17.50 -21.54 -12.30
C GLY A 473 18.34 -21.20 -11.05
N PRO A 474 19.46 -20.47 -11.24
CA PRO A 474 20.45 -20.25 -10.17
C PRO A 474 19.97 -19.38 -9.01
N LEU A 475 18.97 -18.51 -9.22
CA LEU A 475 18.37 -17.69 -8.16
C LEU A 475 17.20 -18.47 -7.55
N HIS A 476 17.43 -19.05 -6.38
CA HIS A 476 16.41 -19.79 -5.63
C HIS A 476 15.51 -18.82 -4.83
N PRO A 477 14.23 -19.17 -4.60
CA PRO A 477 13.43 -18.47 -3.61
C PRO A 477 13.90 -18.80 -2.18
N GLN A 478 13.48 -17.99 -1.23
CA GLN A 478 13.54 -18.31 0.19
C GLN A 478 12.34 -19.18 0.57
N ASN A 479 12.38 -19.79 1.76
CA ASN A 479 11.34 -20.73 2.19
C ASN A 479 10.82 -20.35 3.57
N HIS A 480 9.55 -19.95 3.65
CA HIS A 480 8.86 -19.81 4.92
C HIS A 480 8.11 -21.10 5.23
N GLN A 481 8.46 -21.77 6.33
CA GLN A 481 7.80 -23.01 6.72
C GLN A 481 6.92 -22.81 7.94
N LEU A 482 5.63 -23.18 7.81
CA LEU A 482 4.66 -23.14 8.91
C LEU A 482 4.73 -24.42 9.73
N ILE A 483 4.82 -24.27 11.05
CA ILE A 483 4.92 -25.38 12.00
C ILE A 483 3.79 -25.25 13.02
N ASP A 484 3.05 -26.32 13.24
CA ASP A 484 2.04 -26.43 14.30
C ASP A 484 2.74 -26.68 15.65
N ILE A 485 2.41 -25.85 16.63
CA ILE A 485 2.97 -25.90 17.98
C ILE A 485 1.92 -26.17 19.07
N SER A 486 0.66 -26.46 18.69
CA SER A 486 -0.41 -26.81 19.64
C SER A 486 -0.21 -28.17 20.31
N GLY A 487 0.56 -29.05 19.68
CA GLY A 487 0.82 -30.40 20.15
C GLY A 487 1.91 -30.47 21.23
N LYS A 488 2.16 -31.70 21.69
CA LYS A 488 3.31 -32.00 22.56
C LYS A 488 4.64 -31.82 21.83
N THR A 489 4.66 -32.21 20.56
CA THR A 489 5.78 -32.02 19.63
C THR A 489 5.36 -31.05 18.53
N MET A 490 6.35 -30.39 17.95
CA MET A 490 6.19 -29.56 16.76
C MET A 490 5.88 -30.43 15.53
N ASP A 491 5.12 -29.90 14.58
CA ASP A 491 4.75 -30.60 13.33
C ASP A 491 4.84 -29.63 12.16
N LEU A 492 5.87 -29.79 11.32
CA LEU A 492 6.03 -29.04 10.08
C LEU A 492 4.87 -29.32 9.11
N LEU A 493 4.16 -28.27 8.70
CA LEU A 493 2.93 -28.37 7.91
C LEU A 493 3.13 -28.12 6.41
N VAL A 494 3.71 -26.96 6.05
CA VAL A 494 3.76 -26.50 4.66
C VAL A 494 4.95 -25.58 4.41
N ASP A 495 5.48 -25.64 3.18
CA ASP A 495 6.54 -24.79 2.64
C ASP A 495 5.90 -23.68 1.77
N MET A 496 6.28 -22.42 2.01
CA MET A 496 5.89 -21.28 1.18
C MET A 496 7.14 -20.71 0.49
N PRO A 497 7.29 -20.90 -0.85
CA PRO A 497 8.36 -20.25 -1.59
C PRO A 497 8.13 -18.75 -1.66
N LEU A 498 9.13 -17.95 -1.33
CA LEU A 498 9.14 -16.50 -1.51
C LEU A 498 10.21 -16.12 -2.53
N PRO A 499 9.82 -15.76 -3.78
CA PRO A 499 10.77 -15.42 -4.83
C PRO A 499 11.23 -13.94 -4.79
N LEU A 500 10.64 -13.13 -3.91
CA LEU A 500 10.89 -11.69 -3.83
C LEU A 500 11.92 -11.39 -2.71
N GLY A 501 13.19 -11.31 -3.09
CA GLY A 501 14.31 -11.02 -2.19
C GLY A 501 14.48 -12.03 -1.06
N GLU A 502 15.33 -11.74 -0.09
CA GLU A 502 15.47 -12.53 1.14
C GLU A 502 14.76 -11.85 2.33
N PRO A 503 13.54 -12.26 2.68
CA PRO A 503 12.91 -11.86 3.93
C PRO A 503 13.80 -12.13 5.15
N HIS A 504 14.11 -11.07 5.90
CA HIS A 504 14.95 -11.17 7.09
C HIS A 504 14.13 -11.47 8.35
N GLN A 505 13.08 -10.67 8.62
CA GLN A 505 12.17 -10.87 9.74
C GLN A 505 10.71 -10.70 9.31
N ALA A 506 9.80 -11.30 10.10
CA ALA A 506 8.36 -11.08 9.99
C ALA A 506 7.71 -10.91 11.37
N VAL A 507 6.55 -10.25 11.38
CA VAL A 507 5.67 -10.07 12.54
C VAL A 507 4.26 -10.49 12.19
N ALA A 508 3.58 -11.15 13.12
CA ALA A 508 2.22 -11.65 12.92
C ALA A 508 1.26 -11.00 13.92
N ILE A 509 0.04 -10.71 13.48
CA ILE A 509 -1.04 -10.14 14.28
C ILE A 509 -2.34 -10.91 14.02
N ARG A 510 -3.21 -11.02 15.02
CA ARG A 510 -4.57 -11.53 14.79
C ARG A 510 -5.29 -10.67 13.76
N ALA A 511 -5.92 -11.31 12.78
CA ALA A 511 -6.64 -10.61 11.72
C ALA A 511 -7.79 -9.73 12.27
N GLU A 512 -8.38 -10.11 13.41
CA GLU A 512 -9.45 -9.35 14.07
C GLU A 512 -9.03 -7.96 14.59
N LYS A 513 -7.72 -7.72 14.77
CA LYS A 513 -7.19 -6.43 15.21
C LYS A 513 -6.93 -5.45 14.06
N LEU A 514 -7.02 -5.92 12.81
CA LEU A 514 -6.88 -5.10 11.63
C LEU A 514 -8.26 -4.58 11.20
N HIS A 515 -8.36 -3.28 10.98
CA HIS A 515 -9.61 -2.63 10.59
C HIS A 515 -9.43 -1.78 9.31
N PRO A 516 -9.02 -2.41 8.19
CA PRO A 516 -8.76 -1.67 6.96
C PRO A 516 -10.02 -1.04 6.38
N HIS A 517 -9.83 0.11 5.74
CA HIS A 517 -10.80 0.72 4.85
C HIS A 517 -11.07 -0.18 3.65
N VAL A 518 -12.33 -0.24 3.23
CA VAL A 518 -12.73 -0.93 2.00
C VAL A 518 -12.78 0.01 0.78
N ARG A 519 -12.73 1.32 1.03
CA ARG A 519 -12.69 2.42 0.06
C ARG A 519 -12.37 3.73 0.79
N TYR A 520 -11.95 4.74 0.05
CA TYR A 520 -11.71 6.06 0.60
C TYR A 520 -12.96 6.95 0.61
N THR A 521 -12.88 8.04 1.37
CA THR A 521 -13.80 9.17 1.20
C THR A 521 -13.50 9.85 -0.13
N MET A 522 -14.53 10.31 -0.85
CA MET A 522 -14.34 10.84 -2.19
C MET A 522 -13.37 12.04 -2.23
N GLY A 523 -12.29 11.87 -2.95
CA GLY A 523 -11.22 12.85 -3.10
C GLY A 523 -10.09 12.73 -2.09
N THR A 524 -9.93 11.61 -1.39
CA THR A 524 -8.82 11.41 -0.43
C THR A 524 -7.48 11.28 -1.17
N ASN A 525 -6.45 11.96 -0.68
CA ASN A 525 -5.05 11.66 -1.00
C ASN A 525 -4.61 10.52 -0.08
N SER A 526 -4.32 9.34 -0.63
CA SER A 526 -3.95 8.17 0.18
C SER A 526 -2.67 8.40 1.00
N LYS A 527 -1.71 9.20 0.52
CA LYS A 527 -0.41 9.38 1.20
C LYS A 527 -0.50 10.31 2.42
N THR A 528 -1.47 11.23 2.43
CA THR A 528 -1.67 12.18 3.54
C THR A 528 -2.90 11.86 4.40
N GLY A 529 -3.89 11.16 3.86
CA GLY A 529 -5.20 10.95 4.48
C GLY A 529 -6.13 12.17 4.41
N GLU A 530 -5.69 13.27 3.81
CA GLU A 530 -6.45 14.52 3.68
C GLU A 530 -7.19 14.59 2.33
N GLN A 531 -8.09 15.57 2.18
CA GLN A 531 -8.73 15.82 0.89
C GLN A 531 -7.71 16.40 -0.10
N HIS A 532 -7.61 15.76 -1.26
CA HIS A 532 -6.73 16.17 -2.34
C HIS A 532 -7.26 17.46 -3.01
N ILE A 533 -6.35 18.41 -3.29
CA ILE A 533 -6.68 19.72 -3.89
C ILE A 533 -7.31 19.61 -5.29
N GLY A 534 -6.99 18.53 -5.99
CA GLY A 534 -7.48 18.19 -7.32
C GLY A 534 -8.76 17.36 -7.33
N LYS A 535 -9.45 17.18 -6.20
CA LYS A 535 -10.72 16.46 -6.14
C LYS A 535 -11.66 17.00 -7.22
N THR A 536 -12.11 16.10 -8.08
CA THR A 536 -13.01 16.41 -9.20
C THR A 536 -14.18 15.45 -9.16
N LEU A 537 -15.39 15.96 -9.35
CA LEU A 537 -16.60 15.14 -9.47
C LEU A 537 -17.10 15.15 -10.92
N ALA A 538 -18.03 14.23 -11.23
CA ALA A 538 -18.69 14.18 -12.52
C ALA A 538 -19.27 15.55 -12.92
N GLY A 539 -18.97 16.01 -14.12
CA GLY A 539 -19.37 17.31 -14.66
C GLY A 539 -18.48 18.49 -14.25
N GLN A 540 -17.43 18.25 -13.46
CA GLN A 540 -16.44 19.26 -13.06
C GLN A 540 -15.11 19.13 -13.82
N GLU A 541 -14.99 18.14 -14.70
CA GLU A 541 -13.81 17.87 -15.51
C GLU A 541 -13.51 19.05 -16.43
N ARG A 542 -12.24 19.41 -16.54
CA ARG A 542 -11.82 20.59 -17.31
C ARG A 542 -10.32 20.57 -17.57
N ILE A 543 -9.92 21.34 -18.58
CA ILE A 543 -8.52 21.60 -18.91
C ILE A 543 -8.28 23.09 -18.74
N GLU A 544 -7.36 23.46 -17.87
CA GLU A 544 -6.96 24.83 -17.59
C GLU A 544 -5.55 25.07 -18.12
N ARG A 545 -5.34 26.20 -18.82
CA ARG A 545 -4.04 26.59 -19.36
C ARG A 545 -3.59 27.92 -18.77
N ASN A 546 -2.38 27.94 -18.25
CA ASN A 546 -1.67 29.15 -17.83
C ASN A 546 -0.27 29.16 -18.46
N GLY A 547 -0.15 29.81 -19.63
CA GLY A 547 1.09 29.77 -20.42
C GLY A 547 1.40 28.35 -20.92
N ASN A 548 2.58 27.85 -20.57
CA ASN A 548 3.02 26.48 -20.86
C ASN A 548 2.58 25.47 -19.79
N LYS A 549 1.90 25.89 -18.71
CA LYS A 549 1.36 24.97 -17.69
C LYS A 549 -0.06 24.60 -18.04
N VAL A 550 -0.34 23.31 -18.13
CA VAL A 550 -1.66 22.77 -18.42
C VAL A 550 -2.09 21.85 -17.28
N THR A 551 -3.18 22.22 -16.61
CA THR A 551 -3.77 21.40 -15.53
C THR A 551 -5.06 20.76 -16.05
N VAL A 552 -5.12 19.44 -15.98
CA VAL A 552 -6.29 18.63 -16.33
C VAL A 552 -6.92 18.12 -15.05
N TYR A 553 -8.20 18.39 -14.88
CA TYR A 553 -9.03 17.83 -13.82
C TYR A 553 -9.88 16.72 -14.44
N SER A 554 -9.62 15.50 -14.01
CA SER A 554 -10.11 14.27 -14.63
C SER A 554 -10.85 13.40 -13.61
N THR A 555 -11.82 12.64 -14.11
CA THR A 555 -12.55 11.62 -13.35
C THR A 555 -12.41 10.28 -14.02
N LEU A 556 -12.35 9.24 -13.20
CA LEU A 556 -12.35 7.84 -13.63
C LEU A 556 -13.55 7.15 -12.98
N VAL A 557 -14.37 6.54 -13.82
CA VAL A 557 -15.49 5.69 -13.42
C VAL A 557 -15.57 4.58 -14.45
N ARG A 558 -15.99 3.37 -14.06
CA ARG A 558 -16.02 2.17 -14.92
C ARG A 558 -16.33 2.50 -16.38
N SER A 559 -15.41 2.13 -17.26
CA SER A 559 -15.52 2.30 -18.72
C SER A 559 -15.33 3.73 -19.26
N HIS A 560 -15.03 4.72 -18.42
CA HIS A 560 -14.91 6.12 -18.83
C HIS A 560 -13.74 6.84 -18.14
N ILE A 561 -12.90 7.51 -18.95
CA ILE A 561 -11.93 8.51 -18.50
C ILE A 561 -12.36 9.85 -19.08
N ASN A 562 -12.65 10.82 -18.21
CA ASN A 562 -13.04 12.16 -18.66
C ASN A 562 -11.97 13.18 -18.26
N PRO A 563 -11.50 14.06 -19.17
CA PRO A 563 -11.83 14.08 -20.60
C PRO A 563 -11.17 12.92 -21.37
N GLU A 564 -11.75 12.52 -22.51
CA GLU A 564 -11.17 11.52 -23.44
C GLU A 564 -10.16 12.12 -24.44
N ARG A 565 -10.05 13.45 -24.47
CA ARG A 565 -9.19 14.18 -25.41
C ARG A 565 -8.50 15.33 -24.70
N ILE A 566 -7.18 15.26 -24.61
CA ILE A 566 -6.33 16.29 -24.02
C ILE A 566 -5.44 16.83 -25.13
N THR A 567 -5.54 18.12 -25.46
CA THR A 567 -4.66 18.76 -26.46
C THR A 567 -3.70 19.73 -25.79
N VAL A 568 -2.41 19.49 -25.97
CA VAL A 568 -1.31 20.32 -25.43
C VAL A 568 -0.31 20.66 -26.53
N ASN A 569 0.59 21.59 -26.24
CA ASN A 569 1.68 21.96 -27.11
C ASN A 569 2.96 21.21 -26.69
N VAL A 570 3.86 20.98 -27.65
CA VAL A 570 5.21 20.49 -27.34
C VAL A 570 5.88 21.45 -26.34
N GLY A 571 6.41 20.90 -25.25
CA GLY A 571 7.04 21.64 -24.15
C GLY A 571 6.08 22.15 -23.06
N ASP A 572 4.78 21.84 -23.14
CA ASP A 572 3.87 22.11 -22.02
C ASP A 572 4.21 21.23 -20.80
N GLU A 573 4.17 21.81 -19.61
CA GLU A 573 4.18 21.10 -18.32
C GLU A 573 2.74 20.67 -18.01
N VAL A 574 2.47 19.37 -18.11
CA VAL A 574 1.13 18.79 -17.94
C VAL A 574 0.98 18.25 -16.52
N THR A 575 -0.06 18.69 -15.82
CA THR A 575 -0.51 18.14 -14.54
C THR A 575 -1.89 17.53 -14.73
N ILE A 576 -2.09 16.27 -14.38
CA ILE A 576 -3.39 15.60 -14.44
C ILE A 576 -3.79 15.19 -13.02
N HIS A 577 -4.83 15.82 -12.49
CA HIS A 577 -5.51 15.39 -11.28
C HIS A 577 -6.62 14.41 -11.66
N MET A 578 -6.63 13.23 -11.04
CA MET A 578 -7.56 12.15 -11.37
C MET A 578 -8.28 11.72 -10.10
N THR A 579 -9.61 11.73 -10.12
CA THR A 579 -10.43 11.21 -9.02
C THR A 579 -11.12 9.91 -9.45
N ASN A 580 -10.90 8.82 -8.71
CA ASN A 580 -11.67 7.58 -8.86
C ASN A 580 -13.05 7.77 -8.20
N LEU A 581 -14.11 7.81 -9.01
CA LEU A 581 -15.49 8.03 -8.58
C LEU A 581 -16.20 6.76 -8.11
N GLU A 582 -15.55 5.61 -8.13
CA GLU A 582 -16.15 4.33 -7.72
C GLU A 582 -16.54 4.33 -6.23
N ARG A 583 -17.65 3.64 -5.94
CA ARG A 583 -18.12 3.39 -4.57
C ARG A 583 -18.13 1.90 -4.22
N ALA A 584 -18.11 1.02 -5.21
CA ALA A 584 -17.95 -0.40 -4.98
C ALA A 584 -16.51 -0.68 -4.51
N GLN A 585 -16.39 -1.63 -3.58
CA GLN A 585 -15.10 -2.11 -3.10
C GLN A 585 -14.39 -2.83 -4.26
N ASP A 586 -13.05 -2.73 -4.31
CA ASP A 586 -12.19 -3.44 -5.27
C ASP A 586 -12.33 -2.96 -6.74
N GLU A 587 -12.93 -1.79 -6.95
CA GLU A 587 -13.05 -1.16 -8.28
C GLU A 587 -11.92 -0.14 -8.50
N THR A 588 -10.68 -0.65 -8.52
CA THR A 588 -9.46 0.12 -8.76
C THR A 588 -9.36 0.54 -10.22
N HIS A 589 -8.87 1.76 -10.46
CA HIS A 589 -8.55 2.23 -11.81
C HIS A 589 -7.05 2.51 -11.94
N GLY A 590 -6.53 2.29 -13.14
CA GLY A 590 -5.20 2.71 -13.51
C GLY A 590 -5.22 3.91 -14.46
N PHE A 591 -4.06 4.51 -14.69
CA PHE A 591 -3.87 5.50 -15.74
C PHE A 591 -2.42 5.48 -16.22
N THR A 592 -2.21 5.46 -17.52
CA THR A 592 -0.89 5.64 -18.13
C THR A 592 -1.01 6.40 -19.45
N VAL A 593 0.07 7.05 -19.87
CA VAL A 593 0.17 7.68 -21.19
C VAL A 593 1.30 7.01 -21.97
N ASP A 594 0.99 6.54 -23.17
CA ASP A 594 1.97 5.89 -24.04
C ASP A 594 3.23 6.74 -24.23
N HIS A 595 4.39 6.12 -24.09
CA HIS A 595 5.74 6.69 -24.27
C HIS A 595 6.20 7.72 -23.22
N TYR A 596 5.38 8.11 -22.24
CA TYR A 596 5.76 9.14 -21.25
C TYR A 596 6.31 8.58 -19.92
N ASP A 597 6.36 7.26 -19.74
CA ASP A 597 6.84 6.60 -18.52
C ASP A 597 6.14 7.11 -17.25
N VAL A 598 4.83 7.36 -17.36
CA VAL A 598 3.96 7.80 -16.27
C VAL A 598 2.90 6.76 -15.98
N HIS A 599 2.61 6.56 -14.70
CA HIS A 599 1.63 5.58 -14.27
C HIS A 599 1.01 5.94 -12.93
N ALA A 600 -0.27 5.65 -12.75
CA ALA A 600 -0.98 5.74 -11.48
C ALA A 600 -1.92 4.55 -11.32
N SER A 601 -2.11 4.09 -10.09
CA SER A 601 -3.19 3.20 -9.67
C SER A 601 -3.96 3.91 -8.55
N LEU A 602 -5.30 3.90 -8.62
CA LEU A 602 -6.17 4.68 -7.76
C LEU A 602 -7.30 3.82 -7.23
N GLU A 603 -7.38 3.68 -5.91
CA GLU A 603 -8.44 2.94 -5.25
C GLU A 603 -9.77 3.71 -5.23
N PRO A 604 -10.92 3.04 -5.02
CA PRO A 604 -12.22 3.71 -4.96
C PRO A 604 -12.25 4.91 -4.00
N GLY A 605 -12.58 6.09 -4.53
CA GLY A 605 -12.62 7.36 -3.80
C GLY A 605 -11.30 8.13 -3.72
N GLU A 606 -10.19 7.57 -4.18
CA GLU A 606 -8.88 8.24 -4.18
C GLU A 606 -8.80 9.37 -5.21
N THR A 607 -7.93 10.35 -4.96
CA THR A 607 -7.46 11.29 -5.98
C THR A 607 -5.95 11.37 -6.00
N THR A 608 -5.39 11.19 -7.19
CA THR A 608 -3.94 11.15 -7.46
C THR A 608 -3.57 12.16 -8.54
N THR A 609 -2.31 12.61 -8.53
CA THR A 609 -1.78 13.54 -9.52
C THR A 609 -0.62 12.93 -10.31
N LEU A 610 -0.67 13.07 -11.63
CA LEU A 610 0.47 12.84 -12.53
C LEU A 610 1.02 14.15 -13.06
N GLN A 611 2.34 14.21 -13.24
CA GLN A 611 3.03 15.36 -13.83
C GLN A 611 4.10 14.90 -14.81
N PHE A 612 4.13 15.49 -16.00
CA PHE A 612 5.15 15.24 -17.01
C PHE A 612 5.27 16.42 -17.98
N THR A 613 6.36 16.47 -18.75
CA THR A 613 6.52 17.43 -19.84
C THR A 613 6.08 16.76 -21.14
N ALA A 614 5.19 17.41 -21.90
CA ALA A 614 4.80 16.95 -23.23
C ALA A 614 5.90 17.28 -24.26
N ASP A 615 7.05 16.61 -24.18
CA ASP A 615 8.28 16.94 -24.92
C ASP A 615 8.37 16.35 -26.34
N ILE A 616 7.52 15.39 -26.67
CA ILE A 616 7.42 14.74 -27.98
C ILE A 616 6.12 15.10 -28.71
N GLU A 617 6.23 15.54 -29.97
CA GLU A 617 5.08 15.80 -30.86
C GLU A 617 4.41 14.46 -31.23
N GLY A 618 3.08 14.38 -31.17
CA GLY A 618 2.36 13.17 -31.56
C GLY A 618 0.95 13.06 -31.02
N VAL A 619 0.36 11.88 -31.23
CA VAL A 619 -0.90 11.47 -30.61
C VAL A 619 -0.60 10.21 -29.81
N PHE A 620 -0.82 10.29 -28.50
CA PHE A 620 -0.48 9.25 -27.54
C PHE A 620 -1.76 8.82 -26.84
N PRO A 621 -2.20 7.58 -27.03
CA PRO A 621 -3.26 7.02 -26.20
C PRO A 621 -2.89 7.09 -24.72
N TYR A 622 -3.91 7.31 -23.89
CA TYR A 622 -3.86 6.98 -22.48
C TYR A 622 -5.03 6.06 -22.16
N TYR A 623 -4.87 5.18 -21.19
CA TYR A 623 -5.89 4.19 -20.89
C TYR A 623 -5.83 3.73 -19.44
N CYS A 624 -6.91 3.10 -18.99
CA CYS A 624 -6.95 2.43 -17.69
C CYS A 624 -6.15 1.13 -17.76
N THR A 625 -5.12 0.98 -16.93
CA THR A 625 -4.30 -0.26 -16.92
C THR A 625 -4.92 -1.38 -16.10
N GLU A 626 -5.88 -1.07 -15.21
CA GLU A 626 -6.56 -2.01 -14.33
C GLU A 626 -7.82 -2.57 -14.99
N PHE A 627 -8.06 -3.87 -14.89
CA PHE A 627 -9.29 -4.49 -15.40
C PHE A 627 -10.48 -4.11 -14.52
N CYS A 628 -11.04 -2.92 -14.76
CA CYS A 628 -12.08 -2.32 -13.93
C CYS A 628 -13.52 -2.59 -14.40
N SER A 629 -13.71 -3.05 -15.64
CA SER A 629 -15.04 -3.36 -16.17
C SER A 629 -14.95 -4.25 -17.41
N ALA A 630 -16.10 -4.78 -17.87
CA ALA A 630 -16.17 -5.49 -19.15
C ALA A 630 -15.76 -4.63 -20.36
N LEU A 631 -15.84 -3.29 -20.21
CA LEU A 631 -15.44 -2.31 -21.21
C LEU A 631 -14.14 -1.58 -20.81
N HIS A 632 -13.27 -2.27 -20.07
CA HIS A 632 -11.96 -1.75 -19.68
C HIS A 632 -11.11 -1.37 -20.90
N LEU A 633 -11.20 -2.13 -22.01
CA LEU A 633 -10.44 -1.84 -23.23
C LEU A 633 -10.87 -0.51 -23.89
N GLU A 634 -12.15 -0.17 -23.77
CA GLU A 634 -12.74 1.07 -24.27
C GLU A 634 -12.50 2.26 -23.32
N MET A 635 -12.03 2.00 -22.08
CA MET A 635 -11.70 3.03 -21.09
C MET A 635 -10.36 3.70 -21.42
N MET A 636 -10.37 4.56 -22.44
CA MET A 636 -9.19 5.21 -22.98
C MET A 636 -9.44 6.69 -23.33
N GLY A 637 -8.38 7.38 -23.74
CA GLY A 637 -8.42 8.70 -24.34
C GLY A 637 -7.14 9.01 -25.10
N TYR A 638 -7.01 10.24 -25.60
CA TYR A 638 -5.86 10.67 -26.41
C TYR A 638 -5.24 11.95 -25.88
N LEU A 639 -3.95 11.89 -25.59
CA LEU A 639 -3.07 13.05 -25.46
C LEU A 639 -2.58 13.43 -26.86
N MET A 640 -2.96 14.60 -27.33
CA MET A 640 -2.53 15.16 -28.61
C MET A 640 -1.55 16.30 -28.34
N VAL A 641 -0.30 16.09 -28.71
CA VAL A 641 0.79 17.06 -28.52
C VAL A 641 1.15 17.66 -29.86
N LYS A 642 0.84 18.95 -30.04
CA LYS A 642 1.09 19.68 -31.29
C LYS A 642 2.28 20.62 -31.15
N ASP A 643 3.04 20.79 -32.21
CA ASP A 643 3.95 21.92 -32.38
C ASP A 643 3.14 23.14 -32.81
N PRO A 644 3.05 24.20 -31.98
CA PRO A 644 2.28 25.40 -32.32
C PRO A 644 2.84 26.14 -33.56
N ASN A 645 4.08 25.87 -33.98
CA ASN A 645 4.71 26.48 -35.15
C ASN A 645 4.47 25.70 -36.44
N LYS A 646 3.92 24.49 -36.35
CA LYS A 646 3.71 23.60 -37.49
C LYS A 646 2.27 23.66 -37.98
N LYS A 647 2.08 23.60 -39.30
CA LYS A 647 0.76 23.47 -39.92
C LYS A 647 0.50 22.00 -40.26
N TYR A 648 -0.52 21.43 -39.66
CA TYR A 648 -0.95 20.06 -39.92
C TYR A 648 -1.86 20.03 -41.15
N VAL A 649 -1.51 19.21 -42.15
CA VAL A 649 -2.35 18.97 -43.32
C VAL A 649 -3.35 17.89 -42.96
N SER A 650 -4.65 18.17 -43.14
CA SER A 650 -5.70 17.18 -42.91
C SER A 650 -5.54 15.98 -43.84
N ALA A 651 -5.51 14.77 -43.28
CA ALA A 651 -5.54 13.53 -44.07
C ALA A 651 -6.81 13.43 -44.92
N GLN A 652 -7.93 13.98 -44.43
CA GLN A 652 -9.17 14.08 -45.21
C GLN A 652 -8.96 14.96 -46.46
N LYS A 653 -8.23 16.07 -46.34
CA LYS A 653 -7.89 16.92 -47.48
C LYS A 653 -7.03 16.19 -48.52
N LEU A 654 -6.05 15.38 -48.08
CA LEU A 654 -5.25 14.54 -48.97
C LEU A 654 -6.10 13.46 -49.64
N LYS A 655 -6.99 12.80 -48.88
CA LYS A 655 -7.93 11.80 -49.43
C LYS A 655 -8.83 12.42 -50.49
N MET A 656 -9.42 13.58 -50.21
CA MET A 656 -10.29 14.28 -51.17
C MET A 656 -9.59 14.58 -52.50
N SER A 657 -8.30 14.92 -52.48
CA SER A 657 -7.51 15.13 -53.71
C SER A 657 -7.34 13.90 -54.61
N THR A 658 -7.72 12.72 -54.12
CA THR A 658 -7.65 11.44 -54.86
C THR A 658 -9.02 10.87 -55.22
N MET A 659 -10.11 11.52 -54.81
CA MET A 659 -11.48 11.04 -55.04
C MET A 659 -11.92 11.32 -56.48
N THR A 660 -12.74 10.44 -57.03
CA THR A 660 -13.39 10.68 -58.33
C THR A 660 -14.43 11.80 -58.23
N PRO A 661 -14.81 12.44 -59.36
CA PRO A 661 -15.83 13.48 -59.34
C PRO A 661 -17.18 13.06 -58.74
N ALA A 662 -17.57 11.78 -58.89
CA ALA A 662 -18.79 11.24 -58.31
C ALA A 662 -18.70 11.08 -56.78
N GLU A 663 -17.54 10.62 -56.28
CA GLU A 663 -17.28 10.49 -54.84
C GLU A 663 -17.18 11.86 -54.16
N LEU A 664 -16.55 12.85 -54.80
CA LEU A 664 -16.53 14.24 -54.33
C LEU A 664 -17.94 14.83 -54.26
N LYS A 665 -18.79 14.54 -55.26
CA LYS A 665 -20.18 15.01 -55.23
C LYS A 665 -20.98 14.41 -54.08
N ALA A 666 -20.83 13.11 -53.83
CA ALA A 666 -21.48 12.44 -52.70
C ALA A 666 -21.01 12.98 -51.34
N GLU A 667 -19.70 13.24 -51.18
CA GLU A 667 -19.15 13.83 -49.96
C GLU A 667 -19.65 15.27 -49.77
N TYR A 668 -19.69 16.09 -50.83
CA TYR A 668 -20.27 17.44 -50.78
C TYR A 668 -21.73 17.43 -50.32
N ASP A 669 -22.57 16.59 -50.92
CA ASP A 669 -24.00 16.51 -50.57
C ASP A 669 -24.19 16.04 -49.11
N LYS A 670 -23.33 15.12 -48.65
CA LYS A 670 -23.28 14.69 -47.25
C LYS A 670 -22.87 15.83 -46.31
N THR A 671 -21.81 16.58 -46.62
CA THR A 671 -21.35 17.71 -45.78
C THR A 671 -22.42 18.79 -45.69
N VAL A 672 -23.11 19.11 -46.79
CA VAL A 672 -24.23 20.07 -46.79
C VAL A 672 -25.36 19.58 -45.89
N ALA A 673 -25.77 18.32 -46.00
CA ALA A 673 -26.83 17.76 -45.15
C ALA A 673 -26.46 17.78 -43.65
N VAL A 674 -25.19 17.54 -43.31
CA VAL A 674 -24.69 17.66 -41.93
C VAL A 674 -24.74 19.09 -41.44
N ASN A 675 -24.36 20.06 -42.28
CA ASN A 675 -24.46 21.49 -41.95
C ASN A 675 -25.91 21.91 -41.69
N ASP A 676 -26.85 21.48 -42.54
CA ASP A 676 -28.27 21.80 -42.37
C ASP A 676 -28.84 21.21 -41.07
N ALA A 677 -28.47 19.98 -40.72
CA ALA A 677 -28.86 19.36 -39.46
C ALA A 677 -28.24 20.06 -38.24
N THR A 678 -26.97 20.46 -38.34
CA THR A 678 -26.26 21.17 -37.26
C THR A 678 -26.87 22.55 -37.02
N ASP A 679 -27.22 23.27 -38.10
CA ASP A 679 -27.90 24.56 -38.00
C ASP A 679 -29.25 24.43 -37.29
N ALA A 680 -30.04 23.39 -37.60
CA ALA A 680 -31.32 23.16 -36.93
C ALA A 680 -31.15 23.03 -35.40
N VAL A 681 -30.07 22.37 -34.94
CA VAL A 681 -29.73 22.29 -33.51
C VAL A 681 -29.37 23.67 -32.95
N ILE A 682 -28.54 24.45 -33.64
CA ILE A 682 -28.18 25.82 -33.23
C ILE A 682 -29.42 26.68 -33.08
N GLN A 683 -30.34 26.62 -34.05
CA GLN A 683 -31.60 27.38 -33.99
C GLN A 683 -32.46 26.98 -32.79
N SER A 684 -32.44 25.70 -32.38
CA SER A 684 -33.15 25.26 -31.17
C SER A 684 -32.58 25.90 -29.90
N VAL A 685 -31.25 26.04 -29.79
CA VAL A 685 -30.56 26.68 -28.67
C VAL A 685 -30.81 28.19 -28.67
N VAL A 686 -30.74 28.84 -29.84
CA VAL A 686 -31.05 30.26 -29.99
C VAL A 686 -32.49 30.56 -29.57
N LYS A 687 -33.44 29.69 -29.95
CA LYS A 687 -34.83 29.79 -29.51
C LYS A 687 -34.94 29.72 -27.99
N PHE A 688 -34.30 28.74 -27.35
CA PHE A 688 -34.28 28.62 -25.89
C PHE A 688 -33.75 29.88 -25.19
N LEU A 689 -32.60 30.38 -25.64
CA LEU A 689 -31.96 31.56 -25.05
C LEU A 689 -32.87 32.80 -25.15
N LYS A 690 -33.50 33.00 -26.31
CA LYS A 690 -34.44 34.11 -26.54
C LYS A 690 -35.70 34.00 -25.69
N ASP A 691 -36.32 32.82 -25.67
CA ASP A 691 -37.53 32.57 -24.90
C ASP A 691 -37.31 32.77 -23.39
N ASN A 692 -36.07 32.62 -22.91
CA ASN A 692 -35.67 32.80 -21.51
C ASN A 692 -34.94 34.12 -21.22
N HIS A 693 -35.01 35.12 -22.11
CA HIS A 693 -34.49 36.48 -21.89
C HIS A 693 -33.00 36.54 -21.49
N PHE A 694 -32.15 35.82 -22.23
CA PHE A 694 -30.70 35.77 -21.97
C PHE A 694 -30.02 37.15 -21.85
N ASP A 695 -30.58 38.17 -22.51
CA ASP A 695 -30.10 39.56 -22.55
C ASP A 695 -30.10 40.24 -21.18
N LYS A 696 -30.89 39.73 -20.23
CA LYS A 696 -30.92 40.23 -18.84
C LYS A 696 -29.73 39.77 -18.01
N HIS A 697 -28.91 38.85 -18.50
CA HIS A 697 -27.78 38.26 -17.78
C HIS A 697 -26.47 38.53 -18.53
N LYS A 698 -25.69 39.51 -18.07
CA LYS A 698 -24.50 40.00 -18.79
C LYS A 698 -23.53 38.88 -19.25
N VAL A 699 -23.21 37.92 -18.37
CA VAL A 699 -22.30 36.80 -18.71
C VAL A 699 -22.86 35.93 -19.83
N VAL A 700 -24.17 35.72 -19.86
CA VAL A 700 -24.84 34.95 -20.92
C VAL A 700 -24.93 35.77 -22.20
N ALA A 701 -25.26 37.05 -22.12
CA ALA A 701 -25.31 37.95 -23.27
C ALA A 701 -23.94 38.09 -23.96
N ASP A 702 -22.85 38.13 -23.20
CA ASP A 702 -21.49 38.16 -23.73
C ASP A 702 -21.18 36.83 -24.48
N LEU A 703 -21.52 35.67 -23.91
CA LEU A 703 -21.38 34.37 -24.61
C LEU A 703 -22.25 34.27 -25.88
N VAL A 704 -23.47 34.79 -25.85
CA VAL A 704 -24.33 34.80 -27.05
C VAL A 704 -23.78 35.73 -28.13
N THR A 705 -23.14 36.83 -27.74
CA THR A 705 -22.43 37.71 -28.68
C THR A 705 -21.28 36.97 -29.34
N ASP A 706 -20.45 36.27 -28.57
CA ASP A 706 -19.37 35.43 -29.10
C ASP A 706 -19.90 34.35 -30.07
N ALA A 707 -21.02 33.71 -29.73
CA ALA A 707 -21.66 32.71 -30.59
C ALA A 707 -22.15 33.31 -31.92
N PHE A 708 -22.75 34.51 -31.88
CA PHE A 708 -23.17 35.23 -33.08
C PHE A 708 -22.01 35.74 -33.92
N ASP A 709 -20.90 36.15 -33.32
CA ASP A 709 -19.70 36.55 -34.04
C ASP A 709 -19.11 35.38 -34.85
N GLN A 710 -19.18 34.16 -34.33
CA GLN A 710 -18.85 32.95 -35.11
C GLN A 710 -19.89 32.67 -36.20
N TYR A 711 -21.17 32.72 -35.85
CA TYR A 711 -22.26 32.37 -36.78
C TYR A 711 -22.37 33.37 -37.96
N GLY A 712 -22.14 34.65 -37.70
CA GLY A 712 -22.18 35.73 -38.69
C GLY A 712 -21.11 35.61 -39.79
N GLN A 713 -20.11 34.76 -39.61
CA GLN A 713 -19.10 34.46 -40.62
C GLN A 713 -19.56 33.40 -41.64
N ILE A 714 -20.61 32.64 -41.33
CA ILE A 714 -21.13 31.54 -42.17
C ILE A 714 -21.58 32.02 -43.56
N PRO A 715 -22.36 33.11 -43.72
CA PRO A 715 -22.85 33.53 -45.05
C PRO A 715 -21.73 33.80 -46.05
N ALA A 716 -20.59 34.35 -45.59
CA ALA A 716 -19.42 34.58 -46.43
C ALA A 716 -18.82 33.26 -46.94
N GLN A 717 -18.69 32.26 -46.06
CA GLN A 717 -18.19 30.93 -46.43
C GLN A 717 -19.20 30.17 -47.31
N LYS A 718 -20.50 30.29 -47.05
CA LYS A 718 -21.55 29.67 -47.87
C LYS A 718 -21.57 30.22 -49.29
N LYS A 719 -21.32 31.53 -49.45
CA LYS A 719 -21.15 32.14 -50.77
C LYS A 719 -19.97 31.51 -51.52
N LEU A 720 -18.82 31.38 -50.86
CA LEU A 720 -17.62 30.77 -51.44
C LEU A 720 -17.84 29.27 -51.79
N ALA A 721 -18.53 28.52 -50.93
CA ALA A 721 -18.92 27.14 -51.19
C ALA A 721 -19.80 27.01 -52.44
N ASN A 722 -20.85 27.82 -52.53
CA ASN A 722 -21.78 27.82 -53.66
C ASN A 722 -21.10 28.23 -54.98
N GLU A 723 -20.19 29.22 -54.93
CA GLU A 723 -19.41 29.65 -56.10
C GLU A 723 -18.46 28.54 -56.58
N ALA A 724 -17.76 27.87 -55.67
CA ALA A 724 -16.90 26.72 -55.99
C ALA A 724 -17.69 25.53 -56.56
N ALA A 725 -18.84 25.21 -55.96
CA ALA A 725 -19.72 24.14 -56.45
C ALA A 725 -20.24 24.42 -57.87
N LYS A 726 -20.65 25.67 -58.15
CA LYS A 726 -21.09 26.11 -59.48
C LYS A 726 -19.96 26.07 -60.52
N ALA A 727 -18.72 26.31 -60.10
CA ALA A 727 -17.55 26.22 -60.96
C ALA A 727 -17.07 24.78 -61.21
N GLY A 728 -17.72 23.77 -60.60
CA GLY A 728 -17.32 22.36 -60.70
C GLY A 728 -16.12 21.99 -59.80
N ASP A 729 -15.64 22.92 -58.97
CA ASP A 729 -14.54 22.71 -58.02
C ASP A 729 -15.11 22.18 -56.69
N LEU A 730 -15.52 20.91 -56.71
CA LEU A 730 -16.19 20.26 -55.58
C LEU A 730 -15.26 20.10 -54.37
N GLU A 731 -13.95 19.94 -54.57
CA GLU A 731 -12.98 19.92 -53.47
C GLU A 731 -13.01 21.23 -52.68
N LYS A 732 -12.97 22.36 -53.40
CA LYS A 732 -13.03 23.69 -52.79
C LYS A 732 -14.41 23.99 -52.22
N ALA A 733 -15.48 23.48 -52.82
CA ALA A 733 -16.83 23.59 -52.27
C ALA A 733 -16.97 22.85 -50.93
N ILE A 734 -16.50 21.59 -50.85
CA ILE A 734 -16.45 20.80 -49.63
C ILE A 734 -15.56 21.46 -48.57
N LEU A 735 -14.43 22.05 -48.97
CA LEU A 735 -13.56 22.80 -48.05
C LEU A 735 -14.34 23.93 -47.36
N PHE A 736 -15.07 24.75 -48.13
CA PHE A 736 -15.85 25.85 -47.57
C PHE A 736 -17.05 25.34 -46.76
N GLU A 737 -17.71 24.25 -47.16
CA GLU A 737 -18.76 23.62 -46.34
C GLU A 737 -18.21 23.07 -45.01
N ASN A 738 -17.00 22.50 -45.00
CA ASN A 738 -16.35 22.10 -43.75
C ASN A 738 -15.92 23.30 -42.89
N MET A 739 -15.56 24.44 -43.50
CA MET A 739 -15.33 25.68 -42.75
C MET A 739 -16.62 26.20 -42.12
N ILE A 740 -17.74 26.09 -42.82
CA ILE A 740 -19.08 26.39 -42.27
C ILE A 740 -19.39 25.47 -41.11
N TRP A 741 -19.15 24.16 -41.27
CA TRP A 741 -19.31 23.19 -40.20
C TRP A 741 -18.50 23.55 -38.95
N GLN A 742 -17.22 23.93 -39.10
CA GLN A 742 -16.39 24.35 -37.98
C GLN A 742 -16.91 25.60 -37.28
N LEU A 743 -17.43 26.58 -38.02
CA LEU A 743 -18.05 27.77 -37.45
C LEU A 743 -19.35 27.39 -36.70
N MET A 744 -20.17 26.50 -37.28
CA MET A 744 -21.38 25.98 -36.65
C MET A 744 -21.08 25.22 -35.36
N VAL A 745 -20.06 24.36 -35.32
CA VAL A 745 -19.66 23.64 -34.11
C VAL A 745 -19.21 24.60 -33.01
N LYS A 746 -18.42 25.64 -33.34
CA LYS A 746 -18.02 26.67 -32.37
C LYS A 746 -19.22 27.47 -31.87
N THR A 747 -20.14 27.85 -32.76
CA THR A 747 -21.39 28.53 -32.37
C THR A 747 -22.23 27.65 -31.45
N ALA A 748 -22.34 26.35 -31.74
CA ALA A 748 -23.09 25.40 -30.94
C ALA A 748 -22.48 25.21 -29.55
N ASP A 749 -21.15 25.06 -29.46
CA ASP A 749 -20.43 24.93 -28.17
C ASP A 749 -20.67 26.15 -27.26
N VAL A 750 -20.40 27.35 -27.77
CA VAL A 750 -20.60 28.59 -27.02
C VAL A 750 -22.09 28.81 -26.68
N GLY A 751 -22.99 28.47 -27.61
CA GLY A 751 -24.43 28.53 -27.40
C GLY A 751 -24.93 27.58 -26.32
N ILE A 752 -24.40 26.36 -26.25
CA ILE A 752 -24.73 25.38 -25.21
C ILE A 752 -24.18 25.86 -23.86
N ARG A 753 -22.96 26.40 -23.81
CA ARG A 753 -22.41 27.00 -22.58
C ARG A 753 -23.23 28.20 -22.10
N ALA A 754 -23.72 29.03 -23.03
CA ALA A 754 -24.63 30.13 -22.72
C ALA A 754 -25.97 29.59 -22.18
N LYS A 755 -26.51 28.53 -22.78
CA LYS A 755 -27.70 27.83 -22.26
C LYS A 755 -27.46 27.34 -20.84
N ASP A 756 -26.41 26.56 -20.61
CA ASP A 756 -26.10 25.97 -19.29
C ASP A 756 -25.85 27.05 -18.21
N ALA A 757 -25.17 28.14 -18.57
CA ALA A 757 -24.96 29.28 -17.68
C ALA A 757 -26.28 30.01 -17.36
N LEU A 758 -27.16 30.18 -18.34
CA LEU A 758 -28.47 30.79 -18.15
C LEU A 758 -29.36 29.93 -17.24
N VAL A 759 -29.39 28.62 -17.46
CA VAL A 759 -30.11 27.65 -16.64
C VAL A 759 -29.72 27.77 -15.17
N ARG A 760 -28.41 27.87 -14.87
CA ARG A 760 -27.92 28.08 -13.50
C ARG A 760 -28.39 29.40 -12.86
N LEU A 761 -28.67 30.42 -13.66
CA LEU A 761 -29.07 31.74 -13.19
C LEU A 761 -30.59 31.90 -13.00
N ILE A 762 -31.39 31.21 -13.83
CA ILE A 762 -32.85 31.34 -13.83
C ILE A 762 -33.57 30.20 -13.13
N ALA A 763 -32.87 29.09 -12.84
CA ALA A 763 -33.43 28.01 -12.04
C ALA A 763 -33.78 28.49 -10.61
N THR A 764 -34.81 27.88 -10.02
CA THR A 764 -35.24 28.23 -8.66
C THR A 764 -34.10 28.01 -7.66
N LYS A 765 -34.00 28.84 -6.61
CA LYS A 765 -32.92 28.69 -5.63
C LYS A 765 -33.09 27.37 -4.87
N GLN A 766 -32.03 26.57 -4.83
CA GLN A 766 -31.99 25.32 -4.09
C GLN A 766 -32.11 25.55 -2.58
N SER A 767 -32.89 24.71 -1.90
CA SER A 767 -32.89 24.62 -0.43
C SER A 767 -31.66 23.87 0.07
N ALA A 768 -31.39 23.91 1.38
CA ALA A 768 -30.28 23.14 1.96
C ALA A 768 -30.43 21.61 1.73
N ALA A 769 -31.66 21.09 1.71
CA ALA A 769 -31.92 19.68 1.42
C ALA A 769 -31.59 19.35 -0.04
N VAL A 770 -31.94 20.23 -0.98
CA VAL A 770 -31.62 20.10 -2.41
C VAL A 770 -30.10 20.14 -2.64
N GLN A 771 -29.38 21.03 -1.97
CA GLN A 771 -27.91 21.09 -2.04
C GLN A 771 -27.22 19.85 -1.47
N ASN A 772 -27.76 19.28 -0.40
CA ASN A 772 -27.28 18.01 0.15
C ASN A 772 -27.60 16.86 -0.82
N GLY A 773 -28.76 16.90 -1.47
CA GLY A 773 -29.19 15.92 -2.47
C GLY A 773 -28.34 15.94 -3.72
N GLU A 774 -28.04 17.12 -4.26
CA GLU A 774 -27.13 17.30 -5.40
C GLU A 774 -25.74 16.75 -5.07
N ARG A 775 -25.24 17.03 -3.86
CA ARG A 775 -23.96 16.49 -3.39
C ARG A 775 -24.00 14.98 -3.23
N ALA A 776 -25.04 14.43 -2.61
CA ALA A 776 -25.21 12.98 -2.46
C ALA A 776 -25.38 12.28 -3.83
N PHE A 777 -26.04 12.92 -4.78
CA PHE A 777 -26.16 12.43 -6.16
C PHE A 777 -24.79 12.38 -6.86
N GLY A 778 -24.00 13.44 -6.74
CA GLY A 778 -22.65 13.52 -7.31
C GLY A 778 -21.65 12.60 -6.64
N GLU A 779 -21.52 12.66 -5.31
CA GLU A 779 -20.60 11.84 -4.52
C GLU A 779 -21.05 10.38 -4.41
N GLY A 780 -22.32 10.10 -4.65
CA GLY A 780 -22.90 8.77 -4.69
C GLY A 780 -22.78 8.05 -6.03
N GLY A 781 -22.07 8.62 -7.00
CA GLY A 781 -21.79 7.98 -8.28
C GLY A 781 -22.96 8.02 -9.28
N CYS A 782 -24.09 8.64 -8.97
CA CYS A 782 -25.24 8.73 -9.89
C CYS A 782 -24.88 9.53 -11.15
N GLY A 783 -24.03 10.56 -11.00
CA GLY A 783 -23.52 11.38 -12.12
C GLY A 783 -22.65 10.62 -13.12
N GLY A 784 -22.16 9.42 -12.77
CA GLY A 784 -21.38 8.59 -13.70
C GLY A 784 -22.24 8.02 -14.85
N CYS A 785 -23.52 7.76 -14.60
CA CYS A 785 -24.44 7.23 -15.62
C CYS A 785 -25.48 8.26 -16.08
N HIS A 786 -25.83 9.23 -15.23
CA HIS A 786 -26.95 10.14 -15.48
C HIS A 786 -26.47 11.59 -15.62
N VAL A 787 -26.87 12.23 -16.73
CA VAL A 787 -26.71 13.66 -16.95
C VAL A 787 -28.11 14.28 -17.01
N ILE A 788 -28.36 15.31 -16.19
CA ILE A 788 -29.68 15.94 -16.14
C ILE A 788 -29.97 16.67 -17.48
N GLY A 789 -31.13 16.38 -18.07
CA GLY A 789 -31.60 16.95 -19.34
C GLY A 789 -31.03 16.28 -20.59
N LYS A 790 -30.22 15.22 -20.45
CA LYS A 790 -29.57 14.54 -21.59
C LYS A 790 -29.51 13.04 -21.35
N VAL A 791 -29.73 12.27 -22.42
CA VAL A 791 -29.42 10.84 -22.41
C VAL A 791 -27.89 10.68 -22.42
N SER A 792 -27.37 9.87 -21.51
CA SER A 792 -25.95 9.53 -21.40
C SER A 792 -25.80 8.00 -21.44
N SER A 793 -24.90 7.41 -20.65
CA SER A 793 -24.81 5.96 -20.42
C SER A 793 -26.06 5.40 -19.72
N GLY A 794 -26.83 6.26 -19.05
CA GLY A 794 -28.16 5.98 -18.51
C GLY A 794 -29.22 6.99 -18.95
N PRO A 795 -30.50 6.74 -18.62
CA PRO A 795 -31.61 7.61 -19.02
C PRO A 795 -31.52 8.99 -18.37
N ASP A 796 -32.06 10.00 -19.07
CA ASP A 796 -32.33 11.32 -18.49
C ASP A 796 -33.35 11.18 -17.35
N LEU A 797 -33.00 11.76 -16.19
CA LEU A 797 -33.79 11.73 -14.96
C LEU A 797 -34.77 12.90 -14.84
N THR A 798 -34.81 13.82 -15.80
CA THR A 798 -35.77 14.94 -15.79
C THR A 798 -37.21 14.42 -15.88
N GLY A 799 -38.04 14.73 -14.89
CA GLY A 799 -39.41 14.24 -14.76
C GLY A 799 -39.53 12.81 -14.22
N VAL A 800 -38.44 12.20 -13.72
CA VAL A 800 -38.45 10.78 -13.29
C VAL A 800 -39.49 10.50 -12.20
N LEU A 801 -39.74 11.46 -11.30
CA LEU A 801 -40.73 11.31 -10.23
C LEU A 801 -42.18 11.30 -10.77
N GLN A 802 -42.39 11.79 -12.00
CA GLN A 802 -43.69 11.87 -12.65
C GLN A 802 -43.94 10.67 -13.58
N ARG A 803 -42.90 9.92 -13.97
CA ARG A 803 -43.00 8.77 -14.89
C ARG A 803 -43.55 7.50 -14.23
N HIS A 804 -43.65 7.46 -12.90
CA HIS A 804 -44.04 6.28 -12.13
C HIS A 804 -45.15 6.61 -11.12
N GLU A 805 -46.06 5.65 -10.90
CA GLU A 805 -47.03 5.71 -9.81
C GLU A 805 -46.29 5.66 -8.47
N ASN A 806 -46.53 6.65 -7.60
CA ASN A 806 -45.72 6.89 -6.39
C ASN A 806 -44.22 7.07 -6.66
N GLY A 807 -43.87 7.92 -7.64
CA GLY A 807 -42.49 8.09 -8.13
C GLY A 807 -41.42 8.34 -7.08
N GLU A 808 -41.70 9.07 -5.99
CA GLU A 808 -40.74 9.22 -4.87
C GLU A 808 -40.39 7.86 -4.23
N GLN A 809 -41.40 7.03 -3.98
CA GLN A 809 -41.21 5.70 -3.40
C GLN A 809 -40.57 4.74 -4.41
N TRP A 810 -40.93 4.85 -5.69
CA TRP A 810 -40.32 4.06 -6.76
C TRP A 810 -38.82 4.38 -6.90
N VAL A 811 -38.44 5.66 -6.98
CA VAL A 811 -37.04 6.10 -7.03
C VAL A 811 -36.29 5.72 -5.75
N LYS A 812 -36.90 5.87 -4.57
CA LYS A 812 -36.32 5.41 -3.30
C LYS A 812 -35.99 3.91 -3.35
N ASN A 813 -36.93 3.09 -3.83
CA ASN A 813 -36.72 1.65 -3.94
C ASN A 813 -35.61 1.32 -4.94
N PHE A 814 -35.56 2.03 -6.07
CA PHE A 814 -34.58 1.76 -7.10
C PHE A 814 -33.15 2.19 -6.69
N ILE A 815 -32.99 3.30 -5.97
CA ILE A 815 -31.70 3.73 -5.39
C ILE A 815 -31.21 2.74 -4.33
N MET A 816 -32.10 2.30 -3.43
CA MET A 816 -31.74 1.46 -2.28
C MET A 816 -31.61 -0.03 -2.63
N LYS A 817 -32.38 -0.51 -3.61
CA LYS A 817 -32.54 -1.93 -3.94
C LYS A 817 -32.75 -2.15 -5.46
N PRO A 818 -31.83 -1.74 -6.32
CA PRO A 818 -32.02 -1.79 -7.77
C PRO A 818 -32.23 -3.22 -8.30
N GLU A 819 -31.57 -4.21 -7.70
CA GLU A 819 -31.65 -5.63 -8.07
C GLU A 819 -33.06 -6.20 -7.99
N ALA A 820 -33.85 -5.76 -7.01
CA ALA A 820 -35.23 -6.20 -6.84
C ALA A 820 -36.15 -5.68 -7.96
N MET A 821 -35.68 -4.74 -8.78
CA MET A 821 -36.46 -4.05 -9.80
C MET A 821 -36.06 -4.40 -11.23
N TYR A 822 -34.98 -5.17 -11.45
CA TYR A 822 -34.51 -5.49 -12.81
C TYR A 822 -35.51 -6.27 -13.67
N GLU A 823 -36.39 -7.06 -13.07
CA GLU A 823 -37.42 -7.81 -13.80
C GLU A 823 -38.71 -7.00 -14.01
N GLU A 824 -38.81 -5.78 -13.48
CA GLU A 824 -39.93 -4.89 -13.80
C GLU A 824 -39.87 -4.53 -15.30
N PRO A 825 -40.99 -4.63 -16.06
CA PRO A 825 -40.97 -4.45 -17.52
C PRO A 825 -40.33 -3.15 -18.00
N TYR A 826 -40.55 -2.04 -17.28
CA TYR A 826 -39.93 -0.75 -17.61
C TYR A 826 -38.42 -0.77 -17.41
N VAL A 827 -37.95 -1.24 -16.24
CA VAL A 827 -36.53 -1.30 -15.91
C VAL A 827 -35.81 -2.25 -16.86
N LYS A 828 -36.41 -3.40 -17.17
CA LYS A 828 -35.88 -4.34 -18.16
C LYS A 828 -35.74 -3.70 -19.54
N GLY A 829 -36.75 -2.97 -20.01
CA GLY A 829 -36.68 -2.23 -21.27
C GLY A 829 -35.56 -1.19 -21.28
N MET A 830 -35.31 -0.50 -20.15
CA MET A 830 -34.19 0.42 -20.03
C MET A 830 -32.84 -0.32 -20.01
N ILE A 831 -32.74 -1.45 -19.31
CA ILE A 831 -31.54 -2.29 -19.30
C ILE A 831 -31.21 -2.76 -20.73
N ASP A 832 -32.21 -3.22 -21.49
CA ASP A 832 -32.02 -3.69 -22.86
C ASP A 832 -31.62 -2.55 -23.80
N TYR A 833 -32.16 -1.35 -23.61
CA TYR A 833 -31.85 -0.17 -24.43
C TYR A 833 -30.44 0.39 -24.16
N PHE A 834 -30.09 0.55 -22.88
CA PHE A 834 -28.79 1.10 -22.46
C PHE A 834 -27.70 0.03 -22.35
N ASN A 835 -28.07 -1.25 -22.44
CA ASN A 835 -27.23 -2.39 -22.16
C ASN A 835 -26.49 -2.28 -20.81
N LEU A 836 -27.16 -1.67 -19.81
CA LEU A 836 -26.58 -1.32 -18.52
C LEU A 836 -27.60 -1.48 -17.39
N LYS A 837 -27.16 -2.05 -16.25
CA LYS A 837 -27.97 -2.17 -15.03
C LYS A 837 -27.57 -1.09 -14.03
N MET A 838 -28.53 -0.49 -13.33
CA MET A 838 -28.25 0.46 -12.25
C MET A 838 -27.62 -0.27 -11.05
N PRO A 839 -26.36 -0.02 -10.67
CA PRO A 839 -25.75 -0.68 -9.52
C PRO A 839 -26.32 -0.15 -8.20
N ASN A 840 -26.26 -0.98 -7.15
CA ASN A 840 -26.60 -0.51 -5.80
C ASN A 840 -25.47 0.37 -5.27
N GLN A 841 -25.72 1.68 -5.16
CA GLN A 841 -24.74 2.64 -4.67
C GLN A 841 -24.62 2.65 -3.13
N HIS A 842 -25.40 1.82 -2.43
CA HIS A 842 -25.45 1.71 -0.97
C HIS A 842 -25.70 3.06 -0.26
N MET A 843 -26.56 3.89 -0.86
CA MET A 843 -26.99 5.17 -0.27
C MET A 843 -27.70 4.93 1.07
N SER A 844 -27.50 5.83 2.03
CA SER A 844 -28.30 5.84 3.25
C SER A 844 -29.73 6.33 2.98
N GLU A 845 -30.64 6.07 3.91
CA GLU A 845 -32.03 6.56 3.80
C GLU A 845 -32.10 8.10 3.77
N LYS A 846 -31.20 8.76 4.49
CA LYS A 846 -31.09 10.22 4.49
C LYS A 846 -30.60 10.75 3.14
N GLU A 847 -29.50 10.19 2.61
CA GLU A 847 -28.96 10.57 1.30
C GLU A 847 -30.00 10.35 0.20
N THR A 848 -30.71 9.22 0.23
CA THR A 848 -31.78 8.92 -0.73
C THR A 848 -32.91 9.94 -0.67
N LYS A 849 -33.30 10.37 0.53
CA LYS A 849 -34.33 11.40 0.71
C LYS A 849 -33.87 12.75 0.16
N ASP A 850 -32.64 13.14 0.46
CA ASP A 850 -32.07 14.39 -0.05
C ASP A 850 -31.94 14.36 -1.59
N ILE A 851 -31.53 13.22 -2.19
CA ILE A 851 -31.50 13.02 -3.65
C ILE A 851 -32.91 13.17 -4.26
N ILE A 852 -33.95 12.66 -3.62
CA ILE A 852 -35.34 12.85 -4.11
C ILE A 852 -35.74 14.32 -4.09
N GLU A 853 -35.37 15.09 -3.05
CA GLU A 853 -35.61 16.54 -3.04
C GLU A 853 -34.84 17.26 -4.16
N TYR A 854 -33.62 16.79 -4.49
CA TYR A 854 -32.89 17.29 -5.65
C TYR A 854 -33.59 16.96 -6.98
N LEU A 855 -34.14 15.75 -7.15
CA LEU A 855 -34.92 15.37 -8.32
C LEU A 855 -36.23 16.18 -8.44
N LYS A 856 -36.89 16.51 -7.32
CA LYS A 856 -38.05 17.43 -7.33
C LYS A 856 -37.66 18.81 -7.85
N TRP A 857 -36.53 19.32 -7.40
CA TRP A 857 -36.02 20.60 -7.86
C TRP A 857 -35.67 20.56 -9.36
N ILE A 858 -35.11 19.46 -9.86
CA ILE A 858 -34.90 19.24 -11.30
C ILE A 858 -36.24 19.29 -12.05
N ASP A 859 -37.26 18.58 -11.55
CA ASP A 859 -38.59 18.51 -12.17
C ASP A 859 -39.30 19.88 -12.19
N GLU A 860 -39.17 20.67 -11.11
CA GLU A 860 -39.67 22.06 -11.05
C GLU A 860 -39.04 22.96 -12.10
N ASN A 861 -37.80 22.66 -12.49
CA ASN A 861 -37.02 23.41 -13.47
C ASN A 861 -36.87 22.64 -14.79
N ALA A 862 -37.70 21.63 -15.05
CA ALA A 862 -37.55 20.71 -16.20
C ALA A 862 -37.56 21.44 -17.55
N ASN A 863 -38.28 22.56 -17.65
CA ASN A 863 -38.32 23.40 -18.85
C ASN A 863 -37.00 24.11 -19.17
N LEU A 864 -36.03 24.08 -18.25
CA LEU A 864 -34.72 24.70 -18.39
C LEU A 864 -33.65 23.72 -18.92
N PHE A 865 -33.82 22.42 -18.69
CA PHE A 865 -32.82 21.41 -19.01
C PHE A 865 -32.88 20.92 -20.46
#